data_AF-A0A535ACU3-F1
#
_entry.id   AF-A0A535ACU3-F1
#
_cell.length_a   1.000
_cell.length_b   1.000
_cell.length_c   1.000
_cell.angle_alpha   90.00
_cell.angle_beta   90.00
_cell.angle_gamma   90.00
#
_symmetry.space_group_name_H-M   'P 1'
#
loop_
_entity.id
_entity.type
_entity.pdbx_description
1 polymer ?
#
loop_
_entity_poly.entity_id
_entity_poly.type
_entity_poly.pdbx_seq_one_letter_code
_entity_poly.pdbx_strand_id
1 'polypeptide(L)'
;MRIASLVSMIVLAPLAARAAGPTVQFTLPAENTTPGVFGSLPWPNDLYFDQGQPGDGDGTLLSSGASIGLGTDVIRANTGSIEDALDLMDGFGTTTATYFFLSGPLDPASLPASPVLAPSLADGVFCADAATATPVPVAIKPNVDTRIPNVLAVLPLPGKPLAPKTRYTCVVRRSVTGGGQPVEPSADWLSVRDGTSANVDADAIFDPVVTTLGAHGVPASDIAGMTVFTTQSTTADLLAIQASVLPGLPVPTADFTSQPGLVFKGPVRMTDLFGASPPPQVATVATGFYGSPRFQTHDPNGDGPFSDLPIPPSFATCAPSGPCETNDERFTRDGSGTPVVIDTPQIPFSVVIPSGTPPAAGWPVVIQQHGLGGQRDLVVVFGQLDAAKGFASIGIDAAQHGYRYWNCGPGAACPQDAHNGFGGTASPDGFADDPNTGFLSVNLGFFQAFHNFLGVRDNFRQTYVDLLSLVRLLHTHTIDTALDTALDDTNIFYMGHSLGGLMGSGFVPIEPDLKAALLNATGGGLTSQLFLNSSIGAGAMGQVEGILGLDPANVFDQFSLSANFTQAIIDPGDGLNSAGLLLNPATGAPRNVIQVEDFGDQVVPNPSNEALAVAAGLPIFDPFVRNLHQNAFVLPIANYTTPGTLHANAASGAATAALLQNGPATHAASVGTAPGTVTFVPEFAHVDDFLLTGNGFPTLERGIRVPNAGILDAVLAWFADIVAGGPPGTFTFTGAENFNPIENLDVPAGASTATFFARTVDQGGALAGPEPTPDVVVDFVTNAVATRVTAGRSILGATPGAADADVPPGPAITVGTPGVLPFFVTLQRMLAGVFSADLTIAYTTSELAAAGITPGSAAESALVIASFNRGTCTVGGAACSESGDCGANGPCTGTSYTPFVDTMVDTSAHTAHASGITHFSTYALLPATTFAALAPGGGVARTDCLAEWQVVNPSNTPFLDRHGRVSNVQTCHDGDPLCDADGAVDGSCTFRVAVCLDVSDAGLPACGAIGIGAYRVTSPTPSSKSAVDRANAQALLDALVALGGTQGGTRNNVVSFSPVISASACSPLAAVRVPSHGTAPGTTVIHGRVEGAGSSHTTDADRLKLRCLSSF
;
A
#
# COMPACT_ATOMS: atom_id res chain seq x y z
N MET A 1 25.82 97.46 -9.52
CA MET A 1 25.58 96.67 -8.30
C MET A 1 24.32 95.83 -8.52
N ARG A 2 24.50 94.55 -8.85
CA ARG A 2 23.44 93.52 -8.85
C ARG A 2 23.98 92.36 -8.03
N ILE A 3 23.22 91.96 -7.02
CA ILE A 3 23.55 90.92 -6.05
C ILE A 3 23.38 89.57 -6.73
N ALA A 4 24.41 88.71 -6.66
CA ALA A 4 24.38 87.34 -7.14
C ALA A 4 24.21 86.39 -5.96
N SER A 5 23.15 85.57 -5.99
CA SER A 5 22.91 84.45 -5.09
C SER A 5 23.70 83.22 -5.60
N LEU A 6 24.55 82.65 -4.75
CA LEU A 6 25.11 81.31 -4.96
C LEU A 6 24.19 80.30 -4.27
N VAL A 7 23.65 79.35 -5.05
CA VAL A 7 22.99 78.13 -4.56
C VAL A 7 23.98 76.99 -4.74
N SER A 8 24.46 76.40 -3.65
CA SER A 8 25.23 75.15 -3.68
C SER A 8 24.27 73.96 -3.74
N MET A 9 24.25 73.26 -4.87
CA MET A 9 23.66 71.92 -4.98
C MET A 9 24.60 70.92 -4.29
N ILE A 10 24.16 70.34 -3.18
CA ILE A 10 24.74 69.11 -2.62
C ILE A 10 24.15 67.94 -3.43
N VAL A 11 24.99 67.28 -4.21
CA VAL A 11 24.66 66.01 -4.86
C VAL A 11 24.80 64.92 -3.80
N LEU A 12 23.68 64.48 -3.21
CA LEU A 12 23.63 63.18 -2.54
C LEU A 12 23.63 62.11 -3.65
N ALA A 13 24.75 61.42 -3.80
CA ALA A 13 24.74 60.13 -4.48
C ALA A 13 23.87 59.17 -3.64
N PRO A 14 22.91 58.44 -4.23
CA PRO A 14 22.23 57.39 -3.50
C PRO A 14 23.30 56.32 -3.20
N LEU A 15 23.60 56.11 -1.91
CA LEU A 15 24.15 54.85 -1.46
C LEU A 15 23.17 53.79 -1.94
N ALA A 16 23.54 53.05 -2.99
CA ALA A 16 22.85 51.83 -3.34
C ALA A 16 23.00 50.92 -2.11
N ALA A 17 21.94 50.83 -1.31
CA ALA A 17 21.85 49.80 -0.27
C ALA A 17 22.09 48.48 -1.00
N ARG A 18 23.20 47.80 -0.70
CA ARG A 18 23.38 46.42 -1.14
C ARG A 18 22.16 45.69 -0.60
N ALA A 19 21.40 45.05 -1.48
CA ALA A 19 20.31 44.19 -1.05
C ALA A 19 20.95 43.16 -0.10
N ALA A 20 20.51 43.13 1.17
CA ALA A 20 20.92 42.09 2.10
C ALA A 20 20.16 40.82 1.75
N GLY A 21 20.81 39.65 1.87
CA GLY A 21 20.09 38.39 1.74
C GLY A 21 19.13 38.15 2.90
N PRO A 22 18.29 37.11 2.82
CA PRO A 22 17.35 36.78 3.88
C PRO A 22 18.10 36.45 5.18
N THR A 23 17.47 36.74 6.31
CA THR A 23 18.03 36.48 7.66
C THR A 23 17.44 35.20 8.23
N VAL A 24 18.28 34.35 8.85
CA VAL A 24 17.80 33.22 9.65
C VAL A 24 17.30 33.74 10.99
N GLN A 25 16.04 33.46 11.32
CA GLN A 25 15.43 33.89 12.56
C GLN A 25 16.06 33.17 13.75
N PHE A 26 16.45 33.98 14.73
CA PHE A 26 16.88 33.56 16.05
C PHE A 26 16.63 34.76 16.94
N THR A 27 15.68 34.63 17.85
CA THR A 27 15.29 35.65 18.84
C THR A 27 15.70 35.11 20.20
N LEU A 28 16.64 35.79 20.85
CA LEU A 28 17.17 35.31 22.13
C LEU A 28 16.07 35.40 23.20
N PRO A 29 15.64 34.27 23.81
CA PRO A 29 14.65 34.33 24.88
C PRO A 29 15.25 34.95 26.14
N ALA A 30 14.38 35.36 27.07
CA ALA A 30 14.83 35.70 28.41
C ALA A 30 15.44 34.46 29.09
N GLU A 31 16.48 34.68 29.89
CA GLU A 31 17.18 33.61 30.63
C GLU A 31 16.20 32.81 31.51
N ASN A 32 16.38 31.48 31.58
CA ASN A 32 15.50 30.57 32.30
C ASN A 32 13.99 30.63 31.90
N THR A 33 13.67 30.99 30.66
CA THR A 33 12.27 31.02 30.18
C THR A 33 12.07 30.25 28.88
N THR A 34 10.96 29.53 28.78
CA THR A 34 10.53 28.91 27.53
C THR A 34 10.20 29.96 26.46
N PRO A 35 10.73 29.84 25.23
CA PRO A 35 10.34 30.70 24.12
C PRO A 35 8.83 30.61 23.82
N GLY A 36 8.11 31.73 23.92
CA GLY A 36 6.65 31.75 23.77
C GLY A 36 6.10 31.90 22.35
N VAL A 37 6.98 31.92 21.32
CA VAL A 37 6.57 32.12 19.92
C VAL A 37 7.30 31.12 19.03
N PHE A 38 6.54 30.22 18.40
CA PHE A 38 7.08 29.22 17.50
C PHE A 38 7.69 29.87 16.27
N GLY A 39 8.88 29.41 15.89
CA GLY A 39 9.66 29.99 14.80
C GLY A 39 10.45 31.25 15.15
N SER A 40 10.41 31.70 16.42
CA SER A 40 11.34 32.73 16.92
C SER A 40 12.78 32.22 17.02
N LEU A 41 12.96 30.92 17.21
CA LEU A 41 14.21 30.18 17.13
C LEU A 41 14.07 29.06 16.08
N PRO A 42 15.19 28.57 15.51
CA PRO A 42 15.16 27.28 14.83
C PRO A 42 14.65 26.18 15.77
N TRP A 43 13.94 25.19 15.24
CA TRP A 43 13.43 24.05 16.00
C TRP A 43 14.09 22.76 15.51
N PRO A 44 14.42 21.77 16.34
CA PRO A 44 14.51 21.83 17.80
C PRO A 44 15.65 22.74 18.28
N ASN A 45 15.66 23.15 19.55
CA ASN A 45 16.72 23.95 20.18
C ASN A 45 16.73 23.75 21.70
N ASP A 46 17.90 23.49 22.30
CA ASP A 46 18.04 23.23 23.73
C ASP A 46 17.53 24.36 24.64
N LEU A 47 17.39 25.59 24.12
CA LEU A 47 16.76 26.70 24.84
C LEU A 47 15.25 26.51 25.12
N TYR A 48 14.62 25.47 24.56
CA TYR A 48 13.24 25.11 24.90
C TYR A 48 13.13 24.22 26.15
N PHE A 49 14.22 23.71 26.73
CA PHE A 49 14.15 22.95 27.99
C PHE A 49 13.58 23.78 29.15
N ASP A 50 12.96 23.14 30.15
CA ASP A 50 12.56 23.84 31.37
C ASP A 50 13.78 24.54 31.98
N GLN A 51 13.62 25.84 32.28
CA GLN A 51 14.70 26.71 32.75
C GLN A 51 15.90 26.85 31.79
N GLY A 52 15.76 26.47 30.51
CA GLY A 52 16.62 26.92 29.42
C GLY A 52 17.76 25.99 29.01
N GLN A 53 18.06 24.90 29.73
CA GLN A 53 19.07 23.90 29.32
C GLN A 53 18.70 22.44 29.66
N PRO A 54 19.26 21.46 28.94
CA PRO A 54 19.11 20.05 29.30
C PRO A 54 19.61 19.75 30.72
N GLY A 55 18.71 19.26 31.57
CA GLY A 55 19.00 18.87 32.95
C GLY A 55 18.74 19.96 33.99
N ASP A 56 18.38 21.18 33.57
CA ASP A 56 17.78 22.18 34.44
C ASP A 56 16.29 21.87 34.66
N GLY A 57 15.63 22.61 35.56
CA GLY A 57 14.21 22.39 35.86
C GLY A 57 13.92 20.98 36.35
N ASP A 58 12.94 20.32 35.73
CA ASP A 58 12.63 18.89 35.89
C ASP A 58 13.30 17.99 34.82
N GLY A 59 14.11 18.59 33.94
CA GLY A 59 14.86 17.89 32.90
C GLY A 59 14.04 17.54 31.66
N THR A 60 12.84 18.10 31.49
CA THR A 60 12.01 17.95 30.28
C THR A 60 11.99 19.22 29.44
N LEU A 61 11.39 19.12 28.24
CA LEU A 61 11.15 20.29 27.39
C LEU A 61 10.04 21.13 28.00
N LEU A 62 10.09 22.44 27.76
CA LEU A 62 9.12 23.45 28.17
C LEU A 62 9.00 23.60 29.70
N SER A 63 8.71 24.80 30.17
CA SER A 63 8.29 24.99 31.55
C SER A 63 6.84 24.55 31.70
N SER A 64 6.51 23.94 32.83
CA SER A 64 5.16 23.41 33.07
C SER A 64 4.04 24.42 32.75
N GLY A 65 3.16 24.04 31.82
CA GLY A 65 2.04 24.84 31.34
C GLY A 65 2.41 26.01 30.41
N ALA A 66 3.66 26.07 29.94
CA ALA A 66 4.08 27.03 28.93
C ALA A 66 3.48 26.69 27.56
N SER A 67 3.19 27.73 26.78
CA SER A 67 2.82 27.59 25.38
C SER A 67 3.92 28.17 24.50
N ILE A 68 4.27 27.45 23.45
CA ILE A 68 5.22 27.93 22.43
C ILE A 68 4.48 28.54 21.24
N GLY A 69 3.14 28.59 21.26
CA GLY A 69 2.34 29.27 20.25
C GLY A 69 2.05 28.43 19.00
N LEU A 70 2.12 27.08 19.08
CA LEU A 70 1.77 26.18 17.96
C LEU A 70 0.35 26.41 17.44
N GLY A 71 -0.54 26.87 18.34
CA GLY A 71 -1.96 27.17 18.10
C GLY A 71 -2.23 28.24 17.05
N THR A 72 -1.22 29.04 16.69
CA THR A 72 -1.39 30.15 15.75
C THR A 72 -1.37 29.66 14.31
N ASP A 73 -0.30 28.98 13.90
CA ASP A 73 -0.04 28.67 12.49
C ASP A 73 0.35 27.21 12.21
N VAL A 74 0.47 26.34 13.24
CA VAL A 74 0.88 24.94 13.06
C VAL A 74 -0.30 23.99 13.30
N ILE A 75 -0.75 23.89 14.56
CA ILE A 75 -1.80 22.99 15.06
C ILE A 75 -2.85 23.85 15.75
N ARG A 76 -3.91 24.26 15.03
CA ARG A 76 -4.90 25.25 15.49
C ARG A 76 -6.02 24.67 16.35
N ALA A 77 -6.18 23.36 16.33
CA ALA A 77 -7.08 22.63 17.21
C ALA A 77 -6.27 21.58 17.99
N ASN A 78 -6.71 21.26 19.21
CA ASN A 78 -6.02 20.33 20.12
C ASN A 78 -4.53 20.68 20.41
N THR A 79 -4.15 21.95 20.32
CA THR A 79 -2.77 22.40 20.55
C THR A 79 -2.25 22.03 21.93
N GLY A 80 -3.09 22.16 22.96
CA GLY A 80 -2.72 21.87 24.35
C GLY A 80 -2.22 20.44 24.52
N SER A 81 -2.83 19.46 23.83
CA SER A 81 -2.36 18.07 23.88
C SER A 81 -0.92 17.90 23.38
N ILE A 82 -0.57 18.61 22.30
CA ILE A 82 0.78 18.55 21.74
C ILE A 82 1.78 19.30 22.63
N GLU A 83 1.44 20.50 23.11
CA GLU A 83 2.34 21.28 23.97
C GLU A 83 2.54 20.59 25.34
N ASP A 84 1.49 20.03 25.94
CA ASP A 84 1.62 19.26 27.18
C ASP A 84 2.41 17.96 26.96
N ALA A 85 2.28 17.32 25.79
CA ALA A 85 3.09 16.14 25.46
C ALA A 85 4.57 16.49 25.30
N LEU A 86 4.88 17.64 24.69
CA LEU A 86 6.24 18.17 24.63
C LEU A 86 6.78 18.47 26.03
N ASP A 87 5.95 19.04 26.92
CA ASP A 87 6.29 19.33 28.34
C ASP A 87 6.86 18.11 29.08
N LEU A 88 6.49 16.90 28.65
CA LEU A 88 6.88 15.64 29.29
C LEU A 88 8.06 14.92 28.61
N MET A 89 8.59 15.46 27.52
CA MET A 89 9.68 14.86 26.77
C MET A 89 11.03 15.23 27.37
N ASP A 90 11.93 14.25 27.51
CA ASP A 90 13.26 14.46 28.10
C ASP A 90 14.35 14.80 27.05
N GLY A 91 13.92 15.32 25.90
CA GLY A 91 14.72 15.68 24.75
C GLY A 91 13.90 15.67 23.46
N PHE A 92 14.54 16.01 22.33
CA PHE A 92 13.87 16.11 21.03
C PHE A 92 13.84 14.78 20.27
N GLY A 93 12.99 14.69 19.24
CA GLY A 93 12.86 13.53 18.37
C GLY A 93 14.18 13.10 17.72
N THR A 94 14.37 11.80 17.60
CA THR A 94 15.56 11.18 16.98
C THR A 94 15.36 10.95 15.48
N THR A 95 14.11 10.97 15.02
CA THR A 95 13.74 10.73 13.60
C THR A 95 13.14 11.95 12.91
N THR A 96 13.14 13.11 13.57
CA THR A 96 12.36 14.29 13.18
C THR A 96 13.21 15.43 12.63
N ALA A 97 12.61 16.26 11.80
CA ALA A 97 13.27 17.36 11.11
C ALA A 97 13.64 18.53 12.04
N THR A 98 14.72 19.19 11.65
CA THR A 98 15.09 20.53 12.09
C THR A 98 14.51 21.58 11.12
N TYR A 99 14.03 22.70 11.64
CA TYR A 99 13.41 23.79 10.91
C TYR A 99 14.13 25.11 11.17
N PHE A 100 14.53 25.79 10.09
CA PHE A 100 15.03 27.16 10.12
C PHE A 100 13.99 28.08 9.50
N PHE A 101 13.69 29.19 10.18
CA PHE A 101 12.71 30.18 9.75
C PHE A 101 13.46 31.36 9.14
N LEU A 102 13.07 31.82 7.95
CA LEU A 102 13.79 32.88 7.24
C LEU A 102 12.93 34.10 6.96
N SER A 103 13.55 35.28 6.93
CA SER A 103 12.86 36.54 6.60
C SER A 103 12.50 36.69 5.12
N GLY A 104 12.96 35.78 4.27
CA GLY A 104 12.73 35.80 2.82
C GLY A 104 13.12 34.48 2.15
N PRO A 105 12.76 34.29 0.88
CA PRO A 105 12.95 33.02 0.19
C PRO A 105 14.42 32.72 -0.11
N LEU A 106 14.75 31.44 -0.13
CA LEU A 106 16.05 30.91 -0.52
C LEU A 106 16.13 30.66 -2.03
N ASP A 107 17.34 30.76 -2.59
CA ASP A 107 17.64 30.33 -3.95
C ASP A 107 17.87 28.81 -3.93
N PRO A 108 16.97 27.98 -4.52
CA PRO A 108 17.06 26.52 -4.37
C PRO A 108 18.36 25.92 -4.91
N ALA A 109 18.97 26.53 -5.93
CA ALA A 109 20.23 26.11 -6.50
C ALA A 109 21.46 26.31 -5.59
N SER A 110 21.31 27.06 -4.49
CA SER A 110 22.37 27.25 -3.48
C SER A 110 22.35 26.18 -2.37
N LEU A 111 21.28 25.37 -2.31
CA LEU A 111 21.14 24.28 -1.35
C LEU A 111 21.85 23.01 -1.86
N PRO A 112 22.35 22.14 -0.95
CA PRO A 112 22.81 20.81 -1.33
C PRO A 112 21.71 20.02 -2.04
N ALA A 113 22.11 19.14 -2.97
CA ALA A 113 21.18 18.20 -3.59
C ALA A 113 20.62 17.26 -2.52
N SER A 114 19.30 17.15 -2.44
CA SER A 114 18.58 16.35 -1.45
C SER A 114 18.11 15.03 -2.09
N PRO A 115 18.27 13.86 -1.43
CA PRO A 115 18.91 13.67 -0.12
C PRO A 115 20.44 13.75 -0.16
N VAL A 116 21.05 14.19 0.94
CA VAL A 116 22.51 14.24 1.15
C VAL A 116 22.96 12.95 1.85
N LEU A 117 23.37 11.95 1.07
CA LEU A 117 23.80 10.64 1.59
C LEU A 117 25.21 10.63 2.19
N ALA A 118 26.10 11.44 1.60
CA ALA A 118 27.49 11.59 2.02
C ALA A 118 27.71 13.04 2.50
N PRO A 119 27.17 13.39 3.67
CA PRO A 119 27.20 14.75 4.19
C PRO A 119 28.62 15.23 4.49
N SER A 120 28.83 16.54 4.34
CA SER A 120 30.09 17.21 4.63
C SER A 120 29.84 18.50 5.38
N LEU A 121 30.77 18.87 6.29
CA LEU A 121 30.76 20.19 6.91
C LEU A 121 30.98 21.33 5.89
N ALA A 122 31.42 20.99 4.67
CA ALA A 122 31.54 21.91 3.55
C ALA A 122 30.23 22.17 2.80
N ASP A 123 29.14 21.46 3.12
CA ASP A 123 27.83 21.69 2.52
C ASP A 123 27.24 23.01 3.02
N GLY A 124 26.39 23.66 2.20
CA GLY A 124 25.75 24.92 2.58
C GLY A 124 24.77 24.77 3.75
N VAL A 125 24.21 23.57 3.92
CA VAL A 125 23.35 23.17 5.02
C VAL A 125 23.77 21.77 5.46
N PHE A 126 24.00 21.54 6.75
CA PHE A 126 24.36 20.23 7.28
C PHE A 126 23.87 20.05 8.72
N CYS A 127 23.80 18.79 9.17
CA CYS A 127 23.69 18.44 10.59
C CYS A 127 24.89 17.57 11.00
N ALA A 128 25.28 17.64 12.27
CA ALA A 128 26.40 16.89 12.81
C ALA A 128 26.24 16.61 14.32
N ASP A 129 26.90 15.56 14.80
CA ASP A 129 27.12 15.36 16.23
C ASP A 129 27.87 16.58 16.80
N ALA A 130 27.34 17.20 17.86
CA ALA A 130 27.83 18.48 18.35
C ALA A 130 29.20 18.38 19.05
N ALA A 131 29.56 17.20 19.57
CA ALA A 131 30.80 16.97 20.28
C ALA A 131 31.96 16.60 19.34
N THR A 132 31.64 15.88 18.26
CA THR A 132 32.62 15.28 17.35
C THR A 132 32.64 15.92 15.96
N ALA A 133 31.66 16.76 15.64
CA ALA A 133 31.41 17.30 14.31
C ALA A 133 31.26 16.24 13.21
N THR A 134 30.85 15.02 13.58
CA THR A 134 30.56 13.94 12.63
C THR A 134 29.27 14.26 11.87
N PRO A 135 29.30 14.44 10.53
CA PRO A 135 28.11 14.81 9.78
C PRO A 135 27.06 13.69 9.72
N VAL A 136 25.79 14.09 9.69
CA VAL A 136 24.62 13.19 9.64
C VAL A 136 23.98 13.25 8.25
N PRO A 137 23.63 12.10 7.63
CA PRO A 137 22.90 12.10 6.37
C PRO A 137 21.50 12.69 6.53
N VAL A 138 21.12 13.60 5.63
CA VAL A 138 19.88 14.38 5.75
C VAL A 138 19.14 14.51 4.42
N ALA A 139 17.81 14.67 4.49
CA ALA A 139 17.00 15.22 3.42
C ALA A 139 16.65 16.68 3.73
N ILE A 140 16.65 17.53 2.71
CA ILE A 140 16.43 18.97 2.81
C ILE A 140 15.22 19.36 1.97
N LYS A 141 14.32 20.19 2.54
CA LYS A 141 13.17 20.76 1.85
C LYS A 141 12.97 22.24 2.22
N PRO A 142 13.07 23.19 1.27
CA PRO A 142 12.68 24.58 1.51
C PRO A 142 11.15 24.77 1.38
N ASN A 143 10.62 25.81 2.01
CA ASN A 143 9.21 26.22 1.95
C ASN A 143 8.23 25.11 2.36
N VAL A 144 8.46 24.49 3.52
CA VAL A 144 7.69 23.31 3.96
C VAL A 144 6.23 23.59 4.35
N ASP A 145 5.92 24.81 4.77
CA ASP A 145 4.56 25.22 5.14
C ASP A 145 4.24 26.54 4.44
N THR A 146 3.02 26.68 3.90
CA THR A 146 2.59 27.90 3.22
C THR A 146 2.09 28.99 4.19
N ARG A 147 1.67 28.60 5.40
CA ARG A 147 1.22 29.51 6.46
C ARG A 147 2.39 30.15 7.18
N ILE A 148 3.50 29.42 7.31
CA ILE A 148 4.77 29.94 7.83
C ILE A 148 5.75 30.04 6.65
N PRO A 149 5.82 31.20 5.96
CA PRO A 149 6.61 31.32 4.75
C PRO A 149 8.11 31.17 5.02
N ASN A 150 8.84 30.66 4.02
CA ASN A 150 10.31 30.56 4.03
C ASN A 150 10.88 29.70 5.15
N VAL A 151 10.27 28.55 5.44
CA VAL A 151 10.80 27.56 6.39
C VAL A 151 11.62 26.50 5.66
N LEU A 152 12.87 26.31 6.08
CA LEU A 152 13.78 25.28 5.59
C LEU A 152 13.79 24.11 6.57
N ALA A 153 13.42 22.90 6.11
CA ALA A 153 13.53 21.68 6.88
C ALA A 153 14.78 20.87 6.53
N VAL A 154 15.39 20.26 7.54
CA VAL A 154 16.53 19.34 7.46
C VAL A 154 16.20 18.10 8.29
N LEU A 155 15.86 17.00 7.63
CA LEU A 155 15.36 15.76 8.22
C LEU A 155 16.48 14.70 8.21
N PRO A 156 16.85 14.08 9.36
CA PRO A 156 17.69 12.87 9.34
C PRO A 156 17.10 11.82 8.42
N LEU A 157 17.92 11.16 7.59
CA LEU A 157 17.36 10.23 6.60
C LEU A 157 16.57 9.09 7.26
N PRO A 158 15.41 8.69 6.69
CA PRO A 158 14.63 7.57 7.20
C PRO A 158 15.47 6.30 7.37
N GLY A 159 15.35 5.67 8.54
CA GLY A 159 16.17 4.52 8.94
C GLY A 159 17.54 4.86 9.53
N LYS A 160 17.88 6.15 9.70
CA LYS A 160 19.06 6.60 10.44
C LYS A 160 18.64 7.48 11.63
N PRO A 161 17.96 6.91 12.64
CA PRO A 161 17.66 7.66 13.86
C PRO A 161 18.94 8.22 14.46
N LEU A 162 18.87 9.46 14.95
CA LEU A 162 19.93 10.06 15.74
C LEU A 162 20.13 9.25 17.04
N ALA A 163 21.36 9.24 17.56
CA ALA A 163 21.65 8.55 18.81
C ALA A 163 20.84 9.18 19.96
N PRO A 164 20.29 8.38 20.90
CA PRO A 164 19.54 8.90 22.04
C PRO A 164 20.46 9.66 23.01
N LYS A 165 19.91 10.60 23.77
CA LYS A 165 20.64 11.43 24.76
C LYS A 165 21.96 12.02 24.24
N THR A 166 21.96 12.40 22.97
CA THR A 166 23.14 12.92 22.27
C THR A 166 22.84 14.32 21.75
N ARG A 167 23.82 15.21 21.87
CA ARG A 167 23.70 16.59 21.40
C ARG A 167 24.10 16.68 19.93
N TYR A 168 23.23 17.26 19.12
CA TYR A 168 23.43 17.49 17.70
C TYR A 168 23.36 18.98 17.38
N THR A 169 23.90 19.35 16.22
CA THR A 169 23.79 20.69 15.67
C THR A 169 23.41 20.62 14.20
N CYS A 170 22.60 21.56 13.75
CA CYS A 170 22.38 21.81 12.33
C CYS A 170 22.71 23.26 12.01
N VAL A 171 23.27 23.49 10.82
CA VAL A 171 23.87 24.76 10.43
C VAL A 171 23.39 25.17 9.04
N VAL A 172 23.04 26.44 8.89
CA VAL A 172 22.88 27.13 7.61
C VAL A 172 24.06 28.08 7.44
N ARG A 173 24.84 27.89 6.37
CA ARG A 173 26.04 28.70 6.10
C ARG A 173 25.74 29.89 5.20
N ARG A 174 26.63 30.88 5.21
CA ARG A 174 26.57 32.06 4.33
C ARG A 174 26.76 31.74 2.84
N SER A 175 27.17 30.51 2.50
CA SER A 175 27.21 30.04 1.11
C SER A 175 25.81 29.81 0.51
N VAL A 176 24.79 29.62 1.35
CA VAL A 176 23.38 29.61 0.93
C VAL A 176 22.99 31.03 0.56
N THR A 177 22.19 31.20 -0.49
CA THR A 177 21.76 32.51 -0.97
C THR A 177 20.24 32.62 -1.04
N GLY A 178 19.72 33.86 -1.04
CA GLY A 178 18.34 34.19 -1.36
C GLY A 178 18.28 35.53 -2.08
N GLY A 179 17.63 35.57 -3.25
CA GLY A 179 17.65 36.75 -4.11
C GLY A 179 19.05 37.07 -4.65
N GLY A 180 19.90 36.05 -4.79
CA GLY A 180 21.29 36.17 -5.25
C GLY A 180 22.26 36.76 -4.21
N GLN A 181 21.86 36.89 -2.95
CA GLN A 181 22.70 37.41 -1.86
C GLN A 181 22.87 36.35 -0.76
N PRO A 182 24.05 36.28 -0.11
CA PRO A 182 24.28 35.39 1.04
C PRO A 182 23.22 35.54 2.13
N VAL A 183 22.78 34.42 2.69
CA VAL A 183 21.95 34.41 3.90
C VAL A 183 22.73 35.08 5.04
N GLU A 184 22.05 35.93 5.81
CA GLU A 184 22.63 36.70 6.90
C GLU A 184 22.21 36.18 8.28
N PRO A 185 23.07 36.30 9.31
CA PRO A 185 22.70 36.02 10.70
C PRO A 185 21.83 37.12 11.30
N SER A 186 20.90 36.76 12.20
CA SER A 186 20.17 37.74 13.00
C SER A 186 21.09 38.45 14.01
N ALA A 187 20.68 39.61 14.51
CA ALA A 187 21.46 40.35 15.50
C ALA A 187 21.65 39.56 16.80
N ASP A 188 20.61 38.83 17.24
CA ASP A 188 20.66 38.01 18.43
C ASP A 188 21.55 36.78 18.22
N TRP A 189 21.46 36.11 17.06
CA TRP A 189 22.36 35.01 16.72
C TRP A 189 23.83 35.46 16.67
N LEU A 190 24.11 36.64 16.11
CA LEU A 190 25.45 37.22 16.15
C LEU A 190 25.95 37.38 17.60
N SER A 191 25.07 37.84 18.51
CA SER A 191 25.46 38.03 19.91
C SER A 191 25.84 36.71 20.60
N VAL A 192 25.06 35.64 20.37
CA VAL A 192 25.31 34.28 20.90
C VAL A 192 26.57 33.68 20.27
N ARG A 193 26.63 33.64 18.94
CA ARG A 193 27.75 33.06 18.19
C ARG A 193 29.09 33.69 18.52
N ASP A 194 29.10 34.99 18.81
CA ASP A 194 30.31 35.75 19.09
C ASP A 194 30.60 35.87 20.62
N GLY A 195 29.84 35.17 21.48
CA GLY A 195 30.05 35.12 22.94
C GLY A 195 29.81 36.45 23.65
N THR A 196 28.86 37.25 23.15
CA THR A 196 28.49 38.58 23.67
C THR A 196 27.03 38.67 24.08
N SER A 197 26.32 37.54 24.12
CA SER A 197 24.93 37.49 24.48
C SER A 197 24.73 37.83 25.97
N ALA A 198 23.51 38.21 26.34
CA ALA A 198 23.15 38.43 27.74
C ALA A 198 22.57 37.17 28.41
N ASN A 199 22.54 36.04 27.70
CA ASN A 199 21.88 34.81 28.13
C ASN A 199 22.94 33.71 28.30
N VAL A 200 23.24 33.37 29.55
CA VAL A 200 24.28 32.40 29.90
C VAL A 200 23.95 30.98 29.43
N ASP A 201 22.66 30.66 29.28
CA ASP A 201 22.20 29.36 28.78
C ASP A 201 22.55 29.19 27.31
N ALA A 202 22.31 30.23 26.52
CA ALA A 202 22.69 30.26 25.12
C ALA A 202 24.22 30.12 24.95
N ASP A 203 25.00 30.87 25.72
CA ASP A 203 26.47 30.76 25.66
C ASP A 203 26.93 29.33 26.02
N ALA A 204 26.37 28.73 27.08
CA ALA A 204 26.70 27.35 27.51
C ALA A 204 26.32 26.28 26.47
N ILE A 205 25.23 26.48 25.74
CA ILE A 205 24.76 25.57 24.70
C ILE A 205 25.59 25.70 23.42
N PHE A 206 25.84 26.92 22.96
CA PHE A 206 26.36 27.20 21.61
C PHE A 206 27.89 27.34 21.55
N ASP A 207 28.55 27.92 22.55
CA ASP A 207 30.01 28.17 22.52
C ASP A 207 30.86 26.90 22.31
N PRO A 208 30.58 25.77 23.00
CA PRO A 208 31.35 24.55 22.79
C PRO A 208 31.20 24.03 21.36
N VAL A 209 30.01 24.16 20.78
CA VAL A 209 29.70 23.66 19.44
C VAL A 209 30.35 24.52 18.37
N VAL A 210 30.29 25.85 18.49
CA VAL A 210 31.00 26.78 17.60
C VAL A 210 32.50 26.51 17.63
N THR A 211 33.06 26.26 18.82
CA THR A 211 34.47 25.91 18.99
C THR A 211 34.83 24.60 18.28
N THR A 212 34.02 23.56 18.48
CA THR A 212 34.20 22.24 17.82
C THR A 212 34.12 22.36 16.31
N LEU A 213 33.12 23.06 15.78
CA LEU A 213 32.97 23.30 14.34
C LEU A 213 34.14 24.10 13.75
N GLY A 214 34.62 25.12 14.48
CA GLY A 214 35.81 25.89 14.12
C GLY A 214 37.06 25.02 14.02
N ALA A 215 37.26 24.10 14.96
CA ALA A 215 38.36 23.14 14.93
C ALA A 215 38.28 22.16 13.74
N HIS A 216 37.07 21.92 13.21
CA HIS A 216 36.81 21.08 12.04
C HIS A 216 36.64 21.88 10.73
N GLY A 217 37.05 23.16 10.71
CA GLY A 217 37.16 23.95 9.49
C GLY A 217 35.90 24.72 9.09
N VAL A 218 34.92 24.88 9.99
CA VAL A 218 33.76 25.76 9.79
C VAL A 218 33.93 27.02 10.64
N PRO A 219 34.37 28.16 10.07
CA PRO A 219 34.58 29.39 10.84
C PRO A 219 33.25 29.95 11.36
N ALA A 220 33.23 30.49 12.59
CA ALA A 220 32.04 31.13 13.16
C ALA A 220 31.44 32.19 12.23
N SER A 221 32.27 33.00 11.56
CA SER A 221 31.82 34.02 10.61
C SER A 221 31.03 33.49 9.41
N ASP A 222 31.13 32.19 9.12
CA ASP A 222 30.44 31.52 8.00
C ASP A 222 29.08 30.94 8.42
N ILE A 223 28.78 30.88 9.72
CA ILE A 223 27.53 30.36 10.25
C ILE A 223 26.47 31.48 10.22
N ALA A 224 25.52 31.37 9.28
CA ALA A 224 24.41 32.31 9.14
C ALA A 224 23.27 31.97 10.11
N GLY A 225 23.03 30.69 10.38
CA GLY A 225 22.11 30.24 11.42
C GLY A 225 22.52 28.88 11.95
N MET A 226 22.20 28.61 13.20
CA MET A 226 22.52 27.35 13.86
C MET A 226 21.44 26.98 14.85
N THR A 227 21.27 25.68 15.04
CA THR A 227 20.62 25.14 16.23
C THR A 227 21.48 24.08 16.89
N VAL A 228 21.28 23.91 18.18
CA VAL A 228 21.89 22.87 19.00
C VAL A 228 20.77 22.25 19.82
N PHE A 229 20.67 20.93 19.80
CA PHE A 229 19.57 20.22 20.44
C PHE A 229 20.02 18.85 20.96
N THR A 230 19.41 18.39 22.04
CA THR A 230 19.68 17.11 22.70
C THR A 230 18.51 16.15 22.47
N THR A 231 18.80 14.97 21.93
CA THR A 231 17.78 13.94 21.64
C THR A 231 17.28 13.25 22.91
N GLN A 232 16.02 12.78 22.89
CA GLN A 232 15.40 12.06 24.00
C GLN A 232 15.99 10.66 24.26
N SER A 233 15.59 10.02 25.37
CA SER A 233 16.15 8.70 25.78
C SER A 233 15.68 7.50 24.95
N THR A 234 14.54 7.62 24.28
CA THR A 234 13.83 6.57 23.53
C THR A 234 13.73 5.22 24.27
N THR A 235 14.71 4.32 24.12
CA THR A 235 14.67 2.92 24.62
C THR A 235 15.07 2.73 26.08
N ALA A 236 15.59 3.76 26.75
CA ALA A 236 16.18 3.64 28.10
C ALA A 236 15.23 3.04 29.14
N ASP A 237 13.95 3.45 29.15
CA ASP A 237 12.98 2.93 30.12
C ASP A 237 12.71 1.44 29.93
N LEU A 238 12.58 0.96 28.69
CA LEU A 238 12.32 -0.45 28.40
C LEU A 238 13.52 -1.32 28.80
N LEU A 239 14.74 -0.83 28.58
CA LEU A 239 15.97 -1.48 29.04
C LEU A 239 16.04 -1.52 30.58
N ALA A 240 15.70 -0.42 31.26
CA ALA A 240 15.65 -0.38 32.71
C ALA A 240 14.57 -1.32 33.28
N ILE A 241 13.39 -1.37 32.64
CA ILE A 241 12.29 -2.26 33.01
C ILE A 241 12.73 -3.72 32.89
N GLN A 242 13.28 -4.11 31.74
CA GLN A 242 13.75 -5.47 31.50
C GLN A 242 14.88 -5.88 32.45
N ALA A 243 15.90 -5.02 32.63
CA ALA A 243 17.11 -5.39 33.34
C ALA A 243 17.01 -5.28 34.87
N SER A 244 16.16 -4.38 35.37
CA SER A 244 16.15 -4.00 36.80
C SER A 244 14.77 -4.05 37.44
N VAL A 245 13.73 -3.49 36.79
CA VAL A 245 12.40 -3.40 37.41
C VAL A 245 11.70 -4.76 37.46
N LEU A 246 11.55 -5.44 36.32
CA LEU A 246 10.85 -6.73 36.25
C LEU A 246 11.51 -7.80 37.16
N PRO A 247 12.84 -7.97 37.18
CA PRO A 247 13.48 -8.92 38.11
C PRO A 247 13.21 -8.62 39.59
N GLY A 248 12.94 -7.36 39.95
CA GLY A 248 12.60 -6.94 41.31
C GLY A 248 11.14 -7.20 41.72
N LEU A 249 10.27 -7.55 40.77
CA LEU A 249 8.85 -7.81 41.01
C LEU A 249 8.56 -9.29 41.27
N PRO A 250 7.44 -9.63 41.94
CA PRO A 250 6.95 -11.00 42.02
C PRO A 250 6.89 -11.66 40.64
N VAL A 251 7.25 -12.93 40.58
CA VAL A 251 7.21 -13.71 39.34
C VAL A 251 5.75 -14.00 38.98
N PRO A 252 5.32 -13.77 37.73
CA PRO A 252 3.94 -14.01 37.32
C PRO A 252 3.57 -15.49 37.38
N THR A 253 2.28 -15.79 37.63
CA THR A 253 1.74 -17.15 37.67
C THR A 253 0.51 -17.24 36.78
N ALA A 254 0.37 -18.34 36.04
CA ALA A 254 -0.81 -18.57 35.21
C ALA A 254 -2.04 -18.93 36.05
N ASP A 255 -3.15 -18.24 35.82
CA ASP A 255 -4.46 -18.55 36.38
C ASP A 255 -5.41 -19.05 35.28
N PHE A 256 -5.67 -20.35 35.31
CA PHE A 256 -6.71 -21.02 34.51
C PHE A 256 -7.94 -21.39 35.36
N THR A 257 -7.91 -21.09 36.65
CA THR A 257 -8.92 -21.55 37.63
C THR A 257 -10.05 -20.56 37.83
N SER A 258 -9.80 -19.27 37.58
CA SER A 258 -10.82 -18.23 37.65
C SER A 258 -11.85 -18.35 36.52
N GLN A 259 -11.43 -18.82 35.34
CA GLN A 259 -12.30 -19.03 34.17
C GLN A 259 -12.11 -20.43 33.57
N PRO A 260 -12.46 -21.51 34.30
CA PRO A 260 -12.20 -22.89 33.85
C PRO A 260 -13.02 -23.27 32.61
N GLY A 261 -14.08 -22.51 32.32
CA GLY A 261 -14.87 -22.62 31.09
C GLY A 261 -14.06 -22.39 29.82
N LEU A 262 -12.96 -21.65 29.91
CA LEU A 262 -12.08 -21.28 28.79
C LEU A 262 -10.88 -22.23 28.61
N VAL A 263 -10.87 -23.35 29.34
CA VAL A 263 -9.89 -24.44 29.17
C VAL A 263 -10.53 -25.57 28.37
N PHE A 264 -10.12 -25.69 27.11
CA PHE A 264 -10.58 -26.69 26.15
C PHE A 264 -9.57 -27.82 26.03
N LYS A 265 -9.58 -28.75 27.00
CA LYS A 265 -8.69 -29.92 27.05
C LYS A 265 -9.46 -31.23 26.85
N GLY A 266 -8.94 -32.08 25.96
CA GLY A 266 -9.49 -33.40 25.66
C GLY A 266 -10.65 -33.38 24.65
N PRO A 267 -11.07 -34.55 24.14
CA PRO A 267 -11.91 -34.63 22.93
C PRO A 267 -13.25 -33.88 23.03
N VAL A 268 -13.93 -33.98 24.17
CA VAL A 268 -15.24 -33.33 24.37
C VAL A 268 -15.10 -31.81 24.32
N ARG A 269 -14.18 -31.26 25.10
CA ARG A 269 -13.99 -29.81 25.19
C ARG A 269 -13.41 -29.23 23.90
N MET A 270 -12.57 -29.99 23.20
CA MET A 270 -12.10 -29.61 21.87
C MET A 270 -13.24 -29.58 20.84
N THR A 271 -14.21 -30.50 20.94
CA THR A 271 -15.44 -30.45 20.15
C THR A 271 -16.34 -29.28 20.54
N ASP A 272 -16.39 -28.90 21.82
CA ASP A 272 -17.12 -27.69 22.25
C ASP A 272 -16.54 -26.43 21.58
N LEU A 273 -15.21 -26.35 21.42
CA LEU A 273 -14.54 -25.24 20.75
C LEU A 273 -14.64 -25.30 19.22
N PHE A 274 -14.23 -26.38 18.57
CA PHE A 274 -14.12 -26.45 17.11
C PHE A 274 -15.32 -27.09 16.40
N GLY A 275 -16.35 -27.48 17.14
CA GLY A 275 -17.45 -28.25 16.60
C GLY A 275 -17.04 -29.67 16.18
N ALA A 276 -17.66 -30.19 15.11
CA ALA A 276 -17.58 -31.60 14.73
C ALA A 276 -16.20 -32.08 14.23
N SER A 277 -15.28 -31.17 13.92
CA SER A 277 -13.99 -31.48 13.28
C SER A 277 -12.82 -30.77 13.96
N PRO A 278 -12.49 -31.10 15.22
CA PRO A 278 -11.36 -30.48 15.91
C PRO A 278 -10.03 -30.82 15.21
N PRO A 279 -9.04 -29.89 15.18
CA PRO A 279 -7.72 -30.14 14.60
C PRO A 279 -7.00 -31.31 15.28
N PRO A 280 -6.56 -32.34 14.55
CA PRO A 280 -5.98 -33.54 15.17
C PRO A 280 -4.60 -33.29 15.82
N GLN A 281 -3.89 -32.23 15.42
CA GLN A 281 -2.58 -31.86 15.96
C GLN A 281 -2.67 -31.08 17.27
N VAL A 282 -3.86 -30.68 17.71
CA VAL A 282 -4.05 -29.84 18.91
C VAL A 282 -4.67 -30.66 20.03
N ALA A 283 -4.03 -30.69 21.20
CA ALA A 283 -4.54 -31.38 22.40
C ALA A 283 -5.31 -30.45 23.35
N THR A 284 -4.93 -29.18 23.40
CA THR A 284 -5.55 -28.20 24.31
C THR A 284 -5.49 -26.80 23.70
N VAL A 285 -6.58 -26.07 23.82
CA VAL A 285 -6.62 -24.61 23.70
C VAL A 285 -7.08 -24.07 25.04
N ALA A 286 -6.39 -23.10 25.60
CA ALA A 286 -6.76 -22.52 26.89
C ALA A 286 -6.53 -21.02 26.92
N THR A 287 -7.48 -20.28 27.48
CA THR A 287 -7.30 -18.87 27.86
C THR A 287 -7.11 -18.78 29.36
N GLY A 288 -6.00 -18.16 29.78
CA GLY A 288 -5.65 -17.92 31.17
C GLY A 288 -5.35 -16.45 31.42
N PHE A 289 -5.03 -16.11 32.67
CA PHE A 289 -4.65 -14.77 33.08
C PHE A 289 -3.31 -14.78 33.81
N TYR A 290 -2.54 -13.70 33.69
CA TYR A 290 -1.30 -13.52 34.44
C TYR A 290 -1.10 -12.06 34.84
N GLY A 291 -0.32 -11.85 35.91
CA GLY A 291 0.01 -10.50 36.38
C GLY A 291 1.06 -9.84 35.49
N SER A 292 0.70 -8.72 34.87
CA SER A 292 1.65 -7.86 34.14
C SER A 292 1.73 -6.49 34.81
N PRO A 293 2.92 -5.97 35.15
CA PRO A 293 3.07 -4.65 35.75
C PRO A 293 2.71 -3.55 34.75
N ARG A 294 1.88 -2.62 35.21
CA ARG A 294 1.43 -1.49 34.41
C ARG A 294 2.26 -0.24 34.75
N PHE A 295 2.71 0.45 33.70
CA PHE A 295 3.50 1.68 33.78
C PHE A 295 2.74 2.90 33.25
N GLN A 296 1.74 2.70 32.38
CA GLN A 296 0.86 3.76 31.88
C GLN A 296 -0.17 4.17 32.95
N THR A 297 -0.26 5.45 33.31
CA THR A 297 -1.28 5.96 34.24
C THR A 297 -2.68 5.75 33.66
N HIS A 298 -3.59 5.06 34.36
CA HIS A 298 -4.93 4.85 33.79
C HIS A 298 -5.71 6.14 33.94
N ASP A 299 -6.58 6.40 32.97
CA ASP A 299 -7.90 7.03 33.13
C ASP A 299 -8.29 7.05 34.63
N PRO A 300 -8.06 8.19 35.32
CA PRO A 300 -8.32 8.32 36.75
C PRO A 300 -9.81 8.24 37.09
N ASN A 301 -10.70 8.25 36.09
CA ASN A 301 -12.15 8.22 36.23
C ASN A 301 -12.70 6.78 36.05
N GLY A 302 -11.95 5.91 35.38
CA GLY A 302 -12.22 4.48 35.23
C GLY A 302 -13.43 4.17 34.35
N ASP A 303 -13.76 5.05 33.40
CA ASP A 303 -14.89 4.92 32.50
C ASP A 303 -14.53 4.30 31.14
N GLY A 304 -13.24 4.09 30.87
CA GLY A 304 -12.72 3.29 29.77
C GLY A 304 -12.02 4.11 28.67
N PRO A 305 -11.43 3.45 27.66
CA PRO A 305 -10.59 4.14 26.66
C PRO A 305 -11.35 5.08 25.70
N PHE A 306 -12.67 5.16 25.78
CA PHE A 306 -13.52 5.92 24.85
C PHE A 306 -14.47 6.91 25.50
N SER A 307 -14.67 6.81 26.81
CA SER A 307 -15.54 7.71 27.58
C SER A 307 -15.03 9.15 27.58
N ASP A 308 -13.71 9.32 27.53
CA ASP A 308 -13.04 10.61 27.46
C ASP A 308 -12.82 11.13 26.02
N LEU A 309 -13.15 10.30 25.02
CA LEU A 309 -12.99 10.65 23.61
C LEU A 309 -14.28 11.22 23.00
N PRO A 310 -14.20 12.16 22.04
CA PRO A 310 -15.39 12.72 21.41
C PRO A 310 -16.20 11.66 20.66
N ILE A 311 -17.51 11.59 20.94
CA ILE A 311 -18.45 10.71 20.22
C ILE A 311 -18.76 11.30 18.83
N PRO A 312 -18.86 10.49 17.75
CA PRO A 312 -19.31 10.97 16.44
C PRO A 312 -20.61 11.78 16.52
N PRO A 313 -20.75 12.90 15.76
CA PRO A 313 -19.89 13.34 14.66
C PRO A 313 -18.87 14.45 15.02
N SER A 314 -18.78 14.89 16.28
CA SER A 314 -17.94 16.04 16.67
C SER A 314 -16.51 15.63 17.04
N PHE A 315 -15.80 14.97 16.13
CA PHE A 315 -14.41 14.56 16.35
C PHE A 315 -13.41 15.72 16.42
N ALA A 316 -13.78 16.92 15.96
CA ALA A 316 -12.88 18.07 15.82
C ALA A 316 -12.69 18.90 17.12
N THR A 317 -13.56 18.75 18.12
CA THR A 317 -13.47 19.50 19.38
C THR A 317 -14.00 18.67 20.55
N CYS A 318 -13.24 18.57 21.64
CA CYS A 318 -13.73 18.03 22.92
C CYS A 318 -14.79 19.00 23.51
N ALA A 319 -16.07 18.60 23.65
CA ALA A 319 -17.12 19.37 24.37
C ALA A 319 -18.39 18.52 24.61
N PRO A 320 -19.26 18.79 25.63
CA PRO A 320 -19.19 19.70 26.79
C PRO A 320 -19.03 18.99 28.16
N SER A 321 -18.70 17.69 28.19
CA SER A 321 -18.52 16.92 29.44
C SER A 321 -17.15 17.10 30.11
N GLY A 322 -16.15 17.61 29.41
CA GLY A 322 -14.79 17.86 29.93
C GLY A 322 -13.78 18.07 28.79
N PRO A 323 -12.54 18.55 29.08
CA PRO A 323 -11.43 18.45 28.13
C PRO A 323 -11.11 16.97 27.88
N CYS A 324 -10.63 16.63 26.68
CA CYS A 324 -10.02 15.32 26.46
C CYS A 324 -8.81 15.19 27.40
N GLU A 325 -8.60 14.03 28.01
CA GLU A 325 -7.41 13.79 28.84
C GLU A 325 -6.16 13.78 27.95
N THR A 326 -5.30 14.79 28.10
CA THR A 326 -4.12 14.99 27.23
C THR A 326 -2.80 14.51 27.84
N ASN A 327 -2.78 14.30 29.16
CA ASN A 327 -1.57 13.99 29.94
C ASN A 327 -1.63 12.66 30.68
N ASP A 328 -2.74 11.95 30.54
CA ASP A 328 -2.95 10.63 31.11
C ASP A 328 -2.36 9.55 30.18
N GLU A 329 -2.31 8.31 30.67
CA GLU A 329 -1.65 7.18 29.98
C GLU A 329 -0.14 7.33 29.79
N ARG A 330 0.51 8.11 30.65
CA ARG A 330 1.96 8.32 30.58
C ARG A 330 2.76 7.31 31.39
N PHE A 331 3.91 6.91 30.87
CA PHE A 331 4.97 6.26 31.63
C PHE A 331 5.58 7.27 32.61
N THR A 332 5.50 6.97 33.91
CA THR A 332 6.04 7.84 34.96
C THR A 332 7.36 7.30 35.51
N ARG A 333 8.20 8.22 36.01
CA ARG A 333 9.48 7.91 36.66
C ARG A 333 9.46 8.42 38.09
N ASP A 334 10.17 7.73 38.98
CA ASP A 334 10.41 8.24 40.32
C ASP A 334 11.50 9.34 40.32
N GLY A 335 11.78 9.93 41.49
CA GLY A 335 12.81 10.97 41.60
C GLY A 335 14.25 10.52 41.30
N SER A 336 14.48 9.23 41.03
CA SER A 336 15.75 8.67 40.56
C SER A 336 15.77 8.40 39.05
N GLY A 337 14.66 8.67 38.35
CA GLY A 337 14.50 8.37 36.93
C GLY A 337 14.10 6.92 36.65
N THR A 338 13.76 6.12 37.67
CA THR A 338 13.35 4.72 37.48
C THR A 338 11.87 4.64 37.08
N PRO A 339 11.50 3.87 36.05
CA PRO A 339 10.10 3.67 35.67
C PRO A 339 9.25 3.12 36.84
N VAL A 340 8.10 3.75 37.07
CA VAL A 340 7.21 3.44 38.20
C VAL A 340 6.16 2.40 37.80
N VAL A 341 6.08 1.33 38.59
CA VAL A 341 4.99 0.35 38.51
C VAL A 341 3.78 0.90 39.26
N ILE A 342 2.66 1.06 38.57
CA ILE A 342 1.42 1.62 39.12
C ILE A 342 0.63 0.54 39.85
N ASP A 343 0.40 -0.58 39.16
CA ASP A 343 -0.22 -1.79 39.68
C ASP A 343 0.21 -3.01 38.84
N THR A 344 -0.38 -4.17 39.11
CA THR A 344 -0.10 -5.42 38.38
C THR A 344 -1.42 -6.13 38.04
N PRO A 345 -2.18 -5.62 37.05
CA PRO A 345 -3.44 -6.21 36.63
C PRO A 345 -3.25 -7.62 36.08
N GLN A 346 -4.31 -8.42 36.17
CA GLN A 346 -4.38 -9.73 35.53
C GLN A 346 -4.84 -9.54 34.08
N ILE A 347 -3.95 -9.80 33.12
CA ILE A 347 -4.26 -9.68 31.69
C ILE A 347 -4.38 -11.06 31.03
N PRO A 348 -5.21 -11.19 29.98
CA PRO A 348 -5.48 -12.46 29.34
C PRO A 348 -4.33 -12.90 28.43
N PHE A 349 -4.11 -14.21 28.37
CA PHE A 349 -3.29 -14.88 27.36
C PHE A 349 -3.99 -16.14 26.87
N SER A 350 -3.70 -16.55 25.64
CA SER A 350 -4.17 -17.82 25.09
C SER A 350 -2.99 -18.72 24.76
N VAL A 351 -3.14 -20.03 24.96
CA VAL A 351 -2.12 -21.04 24.67
C VAL A 351 -2.72 -22.23 23.92
N VAL A 352 -1.99 -22.73 22.93
CA VAL A 352 -2.29 -23.93 22.15
C VAL A 352 -1.21 -24.97 22.39
N ILE A 353 -1.62 -26.16 22.83
CA ILE A 353 -0.71 -27.26 23.15
C ILE A 353 -0.82 -28.36 22.08
N PRO A 354 0.31 -28.83 21.51
CA PRO A 354 0.31 -29.90 20.53
C PRO A 354 -0.19 -31.24 21.11
N SER A 355 -0.78 -32.05 20.25
CA SER A 355 -1.06 -33.45 20.55
C SER A 355 0.19 -34.31 20.38
N GLY A 356 0.25 -35.42 21.11
CA GLY A 356 1.40 -36.33 21.11
C GLY A 356 2.27 -36.19 22.37
N THR A 357 3.53 -36.58 22.25
CA THR A 357 4.49 -36.57 23.36
C THR A 357 5.48 -35.42 23.16
N PRO A 358 5.63 -34.50 24.13
CA PRO A 358 6.62 -33.43 24.02
C PRO A 358 8.05 -34.00 23.91
N PRO A 359 8.98 -33.25 23.28
CA PRO A 359 10.41 -33.48 23.44
C PRO A 359 10.83 -33.52 24.91
N ALA A 360 12.02 -34.04 25.19
CA ALA A 360 12.51 -34.19 26.57
C ALA A 360 12.59 -32.86 27.35
N ALA A 361 12.83 -31.75 26.65
CA ALA A 361 12.87 -30.40 27.24
C ALA A 361 11.49 -29.73 27.33
N GLY A 362 10.43 -30.35 26.79
CA GLY A 362 9.11 -29.73 26.60
C GLY A 362 8.86 -29.33 25.14
N TRP A 363 7.66 -28.81 24.85
CA TRP A 363 7.34 -28.22 23.56
C TRP A 363 8.00 -26.85 23.43
N PRO A 364 8.83 -26.59 22.40
CA PRO A 364 9.29 -25.24 22.08
C PRO A 364 8.12 -24.30 21.83
N VAL A 365 8.26 -23.03 22.20
CA VAL A 365 7.14 -22.09 22.28
C VAL A 365 7.27 -20.98 21.23
N VAL A 366 6.22 -20.76 20.44
CA VAL A 366 6.08 -19.61 19.54
C VAL A 366 5.12 -18.60 20.17
N ILE A 367 5.62 -17.40 20.46
CA ILE A 367 4.80 -16.25 20.83
C ILE A 367 4.19 -15.67 19.55
N GLN A 368 2.87 -15.76 19.41
CA GLN A 368 2.09 -15.22 18.30
C GLN A 368 1.46 -13.89 18.70
N GLN A 369 1.80 -12.80 17.99
CA GLN A 369 1.25 -11.47 18.25
C GLN A 369 0.38 -10.98 17.09
N HIS A 370 -0.83 -10.57 17.43
CA HIS A 370 -1.86 -10.19 16.46
C HIS A 370 -1.64 -8.82 15.81
N GLY A 371 -2.22 -8.67 14.62
CA GLY A 371 -2.28 -7.42 13.88
C GLY A 371 -3.37 -6.47 14.37
N LEU A 372 -3.42 -5.30 13.73
CA LEU A 372 -4.38 -4.24 14.06
C LEU A 372 -5.82 -4.70 13.81
N GLY A 373 -6.72 -4.46 14.78
CA GLY A 373 -8.12 -4.92 14.72
C GLY A 373 -8.33 -6.41 15.04
N GLY A 374 -7.26 -7.17 15.31
CA GLY A 374 -7.32 -8.56 15.76
C GLY A 374 -7.29 -8.71 17.29
N GLN A 375 -7.21 -9.95 17.76
CA GLN A 375 -7.04 -10.30 19.17
C GLN A 375 -6.19 -11.57 19.31
N ARG A 376 -6.05 -12.11 20.52
CA ARG A 376 -5.30 -13.35 20.80
C ARG A 376 -5.89 -14.64 20.19
N ASP A 377 -7.00 -14.55 19.46
CA ASP A 377 -7.56 -15.66 18.66
C ASP A 377 -6.60 -16.10 17.54
N LEU A 378 -5.72 -15.20 17.10
CA LEU A 378 -4.64 -15.51 16.16
C LEU A 378 -3.73 -16.66 16.64
N VAL A 379 -3.56 -16.82 17.97
CA VAL A 379 -2.81 -17.93 18.57
C VAL A 379 -3.46 -19.27 18.20
N VAL A 380 -4.79 -19.32 18.14
CA VAL A 380 -5.54 -20.52 17.74
C VAL A 380 -5.45 -20.76 16.24
N VAL A 381 -5.53 -19.68 15.44
CA VAL A 381 -5.45 -19.73 13.97
C VAL A 381 -4.12 -20.32 13.50
N PHE A 382 -2.98 -19.87 14.03
CA PHE A 382 -1.67 -20.45 13.69
C PHE A 382 -1.33 -21.71 14.50
N GLY A 383 -1.94 -21.87 15.67
CA GLY A 383 -1.61 -22.95 16.61
C GLY A 383 -1.74 -24.36 16.04
N GLN A 384 -2.62 -24.59 15.06
CA GLN A 384 -2.66 -25.87 14.36
C GLN A 384 -1.39 -26.14 13.54
N LEU A 385 -0.90 -25.13 12.81
CA LEU A 385 0.27 -25.25 11.94
C LEU A 385 1.55 -25.37 12.78
N ASP A 386 1.65 -24.56 13.85
CA ASP A 386 2.73 -24.63 14.83
C ASP A 386 2.77 -26.02 15.50
N ALA A 387 1.61 -26.50 15.98
CA ALA A 387 1.50 -27.81 16.61
C ALA A 387 1.82 -28.96 15.66
N ALA A 388 1.47 -28.83 14.37
CA ALA A 388 1.84 -29.81 13.35
C ALA A 388 3.35 -29.92 13.14
N LYS A 389 4.12 -28.89 13.51
CA LYS A 389 5.59 -28.87 13.50
C LYS A 389 6.21 -29.11 14.88
N GLY A 390 5.38 -29.38 15.90
CA GLY A 390 5.84 -29.67 17.26
C GLY A 390 6.16 -28.42 18.08
N PHE A 391 5.48 -27.31 17.84
CA PHE A 391 5.58 -26.10 18.65
C PHE A 391 4.27 -25.83 19.39
N ALA A 392 4.37 -25.43 20.66
CA ALA A 392 3.25 -24.80 21.36
C ALA A 392 3.17 -23.32 20.96
N SER A 393 1.96 -22.76 20.93
CA SER A 393 1.76 -21.34 20.61
C SER A 393 1.17 -20.61 21.81
N ILE A 394 1.60 -19.39 22.06
CA ILE A 394 1.08 -18.53 23.14
C ILE A 394 0.97 -17.08 22.66
N GLY A 395 0.04 -16.29 23.19
CA GLY A 395 -0.06 -14.87 22.84
C GLY A 395 -1.01 -14.10 23.75
N ILE A 396 -0.96 -12.78 23.64
CA ILE A 396 -1.73 -11.84 24.47
C ILE A 396 -2.52 -10.88 23.59
N ASP A 397 -3.56 -10.27 24.17
CA ASP A 397 -4.11 -9.06 23.58
C ASP A 397 -3.15 -7.89 23.81
N ALA A 398 -2.91 -7.11 22.76
CA ALA A 398 -2.28 -5.81 22.89
C ALA A 398 -3.11 -4.87 23.79
N ALA A 399 -2.51 -3.77 24.26
CA ALA A 399 -3.27 -2.72 24.93
C ALA A 399 -4.50 -2.33 24.08
N GLN A 400 -5.65 -2.14 24.73
CA GLN A 400 -6.91 -1.76 24.07
C GLN A 400 -7.39 -2.71 22.94
N HIS A 401 -6.98 -3.98 22.95
CA HIS A 401 -7.50 -5.02 22.07
C HIS A 401 -8.21 -6.14 22.85
N GLY A 402 -9.08 -6.89 22.18
CA GLY A 402 -9.73 -8.08 22.71
C GLY A 402 -10.36 -7.86 24.10
N TYR A 403 -10.01 -8.70 25.06
CA TYR A 403 -10.51 -8.59 26.43
C TYR A 403 -9.95 -7.38 27.18
N ARG A 404 -8.76 -6.91 26.81
CA ARG A 404 -8.17 -5.70 27.43
C ARG A 404 -8.89 -4.43 27.03
N TYR A 405 -9.53 -4.43 25.86
CA TYR A 405 -10.39 -3.34 25.44
C TYR A 405 -11.66 -3.23 26.31
N TRP A 406 -12.26 -4.37 26.64
CA TRP A 406 -13.50 -4.45 27.42
C TRP A 406 -13.27 -4.58 28.94
N ASN A 407 -12.02 -4.47 29.40
CA ASN A 407 -11.63 -4.70 30.80
C ASN A 407 -12.11 -6.06 31.35
N CYS A 408 -12.13 -7.08 30.49
CA CYS A 408 -12.46 -8.44 30.88
C CYS A 408 -11.29 -9.09 31.62
N GLY A 409 -11.55 -9.51 32.86
CA GLY A 409 -10.54 -10.05 33.78
C GLY A 409 -11.02 -11.32 34.49
N PRO A 410 -10.20 -11.89 35.38
CA PRO A 410 -10.48 -13.18 36.00
C PRO A 410 -11.76 -13.19 36.87
N GLY A 411 -12.18 -12.05 37.41
CA GLY A 411 -13.24 -11.94 38.41
C GLY A 411 -14.68 -12.09 37.92
N ALA A 412 -14.95 -12.08 36.61
CA ALA A 412 -16.29 -12.25 36.05
C ALA A 412 -16.24 -12.70 34.57
N ALA A 413 -17.30 -13.36 34.09
CA ALA A 413 -17.45 -13.66 32.67
C ALA A 413 -17.48 -12.36 31.85
N CYS A 414 -16.83 -12.36 30.68
CA CYS A 414 -16.81 -11.23 29.77
C CYS A 414 -18.18 -11.11 29.09
N PRO A 415 -18.97 -10.03 29.29
CA PRO A 415 -20.28 -9.89 28.65
C PRO A 415 -20.22 -9.86 27.12
N GLN A 416 -19.07 -9.44 26.59
CA GLN A 416 -18.73 -9.42 25.17
C GLN A 416 -18.16 -10.75 24.69
N ASP A 417 -18.27 -11.84 25.44
CA ASP A 417 -17.92 -13.21 25.00
C ASP A 417 -19.05 -14.16 25.41
N ALA A 418 -19.99 -14.33 24.49
CA ALA A 418 -21.21 -15.12 24.59
C ALA A 418 -21.37 -16.16 23.46
N HIS A 419 -20.52 -16.15 22.45
CA HIS A 419 -20.50 -16.97 21.26
C HIS A 419 -19.12 -17.57 21.05
N ASN A 420 -19.11 -18.68 20.33
CA ASN A 420 -17.90 -19.37 19.93
C ASN A 420 -17.76 -19.22 18.42
N GLY A 421 -16.77 -18.42 18.01
CA GLY A 421 -16.49 -18.11 16.61
C GLY A 421 -15.95 -19.31 15.81
N PHE A 422 -15.34 -20.29 16.47
CA PHE A 422 -14.75 -21.48 15.83
C PHE A 422 -15.79 -22.58 15.58
N GLY A 423 -16.58 -22.90 16.61
CA GLY A 423 -17.54 -24.00 16.60
C GLY A 423 -18.97 -23.59 16.23
N GLY A 424 -19.24 -22.27 16.16
CA GLY A 424 -20.54 -21.70 15.80
C GLY A 424 -21.62 -21.92 16.86
N THR A 425 -21.25 -21.97 18.14
CA THR A 425 -22.19 -22.18 19.27
C THR A 425 -22.40 -20.88 20.07
N ALA A 426 -23.49 -20.79 20.84
CA ALA A 426 -23.75 -19.67 21.75
C ALA A 426 -23.14 -19.98 23.13
N SER A 427 -21.83 -20.08 23.18
CA SER A 427 -21.06 -20.32 24.41
C SER A 427 -19.73 -19.61 24.31
N PRO A 428 -19.18 -19.07 25.41
CA PRO A 428 -17.93 -18.33 25.37
C PRO A 428 -16.77 -19.20 24.90
N ASP A 429 -15.94 -18.69 24.01
CA ASP A 429 -14.73 -19.35 23.53
C ASP A 429 -13.44 -18.73 24.10
N GLY A 430 -13.57 -17.67 24.87
CA GLY A 430 -12.45 -16.98 25.46
C GLY A 430 -11.91 -15.86 24.58
N PHE A 431 -12.68 -15.36 23.62
CA PHE A 431 -12.37 -14.24 22.74
C PHE A 431 -13.58 -13.30 22.66
N ALA A 432 -13.37 -12.00 22.42
CA ALA A 432 -14.50 -11.07 22.41
C ALA A 432 -15.31 -11.22 21.11
N ASP A 433 -16.62 -11.41 21.24
CA ASP A 433 -17.66 -11.27 20.23
C ASP A 433 -18.08 -9.82 20.09
N ASP A 434 -17.67 -9.15 19.02
CA ASP A 434 -18.38 -7.95 18.63
C ASP A 434 -18.41 -7.79 17.11
N PRO A 435 -19.59 -7.59 16.50
CA PRO A 435 -19.72 -7.12 15.12
C PRO A 435 -19.38 -5.62 14.93
N ASN A 436 -19.18 -4.83 16.01
CA ASN A 436 -18.83 -3.40 16.01
C ASN A 436 -17.41 -3.07 16.52
N THR A 437 -16.61 -4.05 16.94
CA THR A 437 -15.13 -3.97 17.03
C THR A 437 -14.49 -4.09 15.65
N GLY A 438 -15.14 -3.56 14.62
CA GLY A 438 -14.55 -3.45 13.30
C GLY A 438 -13.25 -2.63 13.39
N PHE A 439 -12.37 -2.82 12.40
CA PHE A 439 -11.12 -2.10 12.20
C PHE A 439 -11.13 -0.68 12.78
N LEU A 440 -12.15 0.13 12.50
CA LEU A 440 -12.30 1.49 13.02
C LEU A 440 -12.26 1.64 14.56
N SER A 441 -13.03 0.84 15.32
CA SER A 441 -13.16 1.02 16.78
C SER A 441 -11.87 0.64 17.51
N VAL A 442 -11.27 -0.50 17.19
CA VAL A 442 -10.03 -0.96 17.86
C VAL A 442 -8.84 -0.06 17.50
N ASN A 443 -8.82 0.46 16.27
CA ASN A 443 -7.81 1.42 15.82
C ASN A 443 -7.93 2.75 16.57
N LEU A 444 -9.15 3.29 16.68
CA LEU A 444 -9.37 4.54 17.41
C LEU A 444 -9.02 4.39 18.89
N GLY A 445 -9.20 3.22 19.51
CA GLY A 445 -8.77 2.98 20.88
C GLY A 445 -7.25 3.04 20.98
N PHE A 446 -6.57 2.09 20.31
CA PHE A 446 -5.11 1.96 20.34
C PHE A 446 -4.35 3.24 19.94
N PHE A 447 -4.89 3.99 18.98
CA PHE A 447 -4.34 5.27 18.53
C PHE A 447 -4.97 6.50 19.19
N GLN A 448 -5.69 6.32 20.32
CA GLN A 448 -6.26 7.39 21.15
C GLN A 448 -7.08 8.42 20.37
N ALA A 449 -7.76 7.94 19.34
CA ALA A 449 -8.48 8.69 18.31
C ALA A 449 -7.69 9.90 17.76
N PHE A 450 -6.36 9.83 17.78
CA PHE A 450 -5.44 10.92 17.41
C PHE A 450 -5.53 12.18 18.28
N HIS A 451 -6.11 12.08 19.49
CA HIS A 451 -6.20 13.18 20.47
C HIS A 451 -5.10 13.15 21.52
N ASN A 452 -4.59 11.97 21.90
CA ASN A 452 -3.52 11.79 22.89
C ASN A 452 -2.35 10.97 22.32
N PHE A 453 -1.32 11.66 21.80
CA PHE A 453 -0.14 11.00 21.20
C PHE A 453 0.79 10.35 22.23
N LEU A 454 0.75 10.77 23.51
CA LEU A 454 1.45 10.08 24.59
C LEU A 454 0.83 8.71 24.85
N GLY A 455 -0.50 8.64 24.89
CA GLY A 455 -1.22 7.37 25.04
C GLY A 455 -0.94 6.42 23.88
N VAL A 456 -0.83 6.92 22.64
CA VAL A 456 -0.38 6.09 21.50
C VAL A 456 1.01 5.50 21.76
N ARG A 457 1.98 6.35 22.11
CA ARG A 457 3.36 5.94 22.43
C ARG A 457 3.38 4.87 23.53
N ASP A 458 2.62 5.09 24.59
CA ASP A 458 2.68 4.28 25.80
C ASP A 458 1.82 3.01 25.70
N ASN A 459 0.81 2.96 24.82
CA ASN A 459 0.13 1.73 24.43
C ASN A 459 1.09 0.70 23.79
N PHE A 460 1.99 1.15 22.90
CA PHE A 460 3.06 0.30 22.37
C PHE A 460 3.99 -0.18 23.48
N ARG A 461 4.50 0.76 24.29
CA ARG A 461 5.48 0.45 25.35
C ARG A 461 4.91 -0.46 26.42
N GLN A 462 3.66 -0.27 26.83
CA GLN A 462 2.98 -1.15 27.77
C GLN A 462 2.83 -2.55 27.18
N THR A 463 2.48 -2.67 25.91
CA THR A 463 2.40 -3.99 25.26
C THR A 463 3.77 -4.68 25.21
N TYR A 464 4.88 -3.94 25.06
CA TYR A 464 6.23 -4.53 25.14
C TYR A 464 6.52 -5.09 26.53
N VAL A 465 6.14 -4.36 27.59
CA VAL A 465 6.28 -4.81 28.99
C VAL A 465 5.43 -6.05 29.26
N ASP A 466 4.23 -6.11 28.69
CA ASP A 466 3.35 -7.27 28.80
C ASP A 466 4.01 -8.49 28.16
N LEU A 467 4.60 -8.36 26.96
CA LEU A 467 5.36 -9.44 26.31
C LEU A 467 6.61 -9.87 27.09
N LEU A 468 7.38 -8.93 27.67
CA LEU A 468 8.49 -9.25 28.57
C LEU A 468 8.00 -10.05 29.80
N SER A 469 6.83 -9.70 30.32
CA SER A 469 6.22 -10.42 31.46
C SER A 469 5.66 -11.79 31.06
N LEU A 470 5.22 -11.97 29.81
CA LEU A 470 4.84 -13.26 29.25
C LEU A 470 6.03 -14.22 29.17
N VAL A 471 7.21 -13.74 28.76
CA VAL A 471 8.44 -14.54 28.77
C VAL A 471 8.79 -14.95 30.19
N ARG A 472 8.71 -14.02 31.16
CA ARG A 472 8.87 -14.36 32.59
C ARG A 472 7.87 -15.41 33.09
N LEU A 473 6.63 -15.40 32.58
CA LEU A 473 5.63 -16.41 32.91
C LEU A 473 6.04 -17.80 32.40
N LEU A 474 6.57 -17.90 31.17
CA LEU A 474 7.04 -19.17 30.60
C LEU A 474 8.12 -19.83 31.47
N HIS A 475 9.07 -19.05 32.00
CA HIS A 475 10.13 -19.53 32.90
C HIS A 475 9.63 -20.08 34.25
N THR A 476 8.35 -19.90 34.59
CA THR A 476 7.80 -20.42 35.86
C THR A 476 7.29 -21.85 35.77
N HIS A 477 7.02 -22.35 34.57
CA HIS A 477 6.34 -23.63 34.34
C HIS A 477 4.99 -23.77 35.10
N THR A 478 4.33 -22.66 35.44
CA THR A 478 2.99 -22.69 36.05
C THR A 478 1.92 -23.12 35.04
N ILE A 479 2.11 -22.80 33.76
CA ILE A 479 1.29 -23.31 32.66
C ILE A 479 1.43 -24.83 32.57
N ASP A 480 2.66 -25.35 32.69
CA ASP A 480 2.96 -26.77 32.57
C ASP A 480 2.20 -27.59 33.61
N THR A 481 2.25 -27.11 34.85
CA THR A 481 1.55 -27.74 35.98
C THR A 481 0.04 -27.67 35.81
N ALA A 482 -0.50 -26.55 35.32
CA ALA A 482 -1.94 -26.36 35.17
C ALA A 482 -2.53 -27.14 34.00
N LEU A 483 -1.79 -27.28 32.90
CA LEU A 483 -2.23 -27.94 31.68
C LEU A 483 -1.68 -29.37 31.53
N ASP A 484 -0.85 -29.84 32.46
CA ASP A 484 -0.25 -31.18 32.48
C ASP A 484 0.46 -31.49 31.15
N THR A 485 1.39 -30.60 30.80
CA THR A 485 2.24 -30.64 29.60
C THR A 485 3.53 -29.88 29.88
N ALA A 486 4.67 -30.29 29.33
CA ALA A 486 5.92 -29.54 29.51
C ALA A 486 6.11 -28.52 28.38
N LEU A 487 6.44 -27.28 28.71
CA LEU A 487 6.87 -26.24 27.77
C LEU A 487 8.39 -26.04 27.90
N ASP A 488 9.06 -25.87 26.77
CA ASP A 488 10.50 -25.60 26.72
C ASP A 488 10.73 -24.08 26.77
N ASP A 489 10.98 -23.57 27.97
CA ASP A 489 11.29 -22.17 28.23
C ASP A 489 12.70 -21.76 27.77
N THR A 490 13.51 -22.71 27.29
CA THR A 490 14.83 -22.44 26.71
C THR A 490 14.78 -22.25 25.19
N ASN A 491 13.66 -22.56 24.53
CA ASN A 491 13.44 -22.35 23.10
C ASN A 491 12.14 -21.57 22.85
N ILE A 492 12.24 -20.25 23.04
CA ILE A 492 11.16 -19.29 22.83
C ILE A 492 11.39 -18.55 21.51
N PHE A 493 10.36 -18.48 20.68
CA PHE A 493 10.37 -17.80 19.39
C PHE A 493 9.26 -16.74 19.33
N TYR A 494 9.39 -15.79 18.42
CA TYR A 494 8.38 -14.75 18.21
C TYR A 494 7.92 -14.70 16.76
N MET A 495 6.62 -14.57 16.54
CA MET A 495 6.03 -14.24 15.25
C MET A 495 5.03 -13.10 15.44
N GLY A 496 5.31 -11.95 14.83
CA GLY A 496 4.42 -10.79 14.83
C GLY A 496 3.97 -10.48 13.42
N HIS A 497 2.67 -10.24 13.23
CA HIS A 497 2.08 -9.93 11.93
C HIS A 497 1.51 -8.51 11.93
N SER A 498 1.85 -7.67 10.95
CA SER A 498 1.36 -6.28 10.86
C SER A 498 1.70 -5.48 12.12
N LEU A 499 0.70 -4.99 12.88
CA LEU A 499 0.87 -4.39 14.21
C LEU A 499 1.65 -5.29 15.18
N GLY A 500 1.48 -6.62 15.09
CA GLY A 500 2.29 -7.57 15.85
C GLY A 500 3.77 -7.49 15.49
N GLY A 501 4.10 -7.26 14.22
CA GLY A 501 5.47 -6.99 13.79
C GLY A 501 5.96 -5.61 14.26
N LEU A 502 5.10 -4.59 14.22
CA LEU A 502 5.42 -3.23 14.71
C LEU A 502 5.78 -3.29 16.19
N MET A 503 4.97 -4.00 16.98
CA MET A 503 5.26 -4.21 18.39
C MET A 503 6.50 -5.10 18.61
N GLY A 504 6.67 -6.12 17.76
CA GLY A 504 7.86 -6.98 17.76
C GLY A 504 9.15 -6.20 17.52
N SER A 505 9.12 -5.14 16.70
CA SER A 505 10.29 -4.28 16.45
C SER A 505 10.74 -3.48 17.68
N GLY A 506 9.87 -3.29 18.67
CA GLY A 506 10.19 -2.75 20.00
C GLY A 506 10.51 -3.81 21.06
N PHE A 507 9.83 -4.96 21.03
CA PHE A 507 9.98 -6.04 22.01
C PHE A 507 11.21 -6.94 21.78
N VAL A 508 11.38 -7.47 20.56
CA VAL A 508 12.45 -8.44 20.21
C VAL A 508 13.87 -7.92 20.50
N PRO A 509 14.20 -6.64 20.24
CA PRO A 509 15.53 -6.12 20.56
C PRO A 509 15.83 -6.09 22.07
N ILE A 510 14.79 -6.02 22.92
CA ILE A 510 14.91 -5.86 24.37
C ILE A 510 14.93 -7.21 25.08
N GLU A 511 14.21 -8.21 24.57
CA GLU A 511 14.09 -9.54 25.19
C GLU A 511 15.24 -10.48 24.80
N PRO A 512 16.16 -10.86 25.73
CA PRO A 512 17.31 -11.71 25.43
C PRO A 512 17.02 -13.20 25.26
N ASP A 513 15.89 -13.70 25.78
CA ASP A 513 15.65 -15.16 25.83
C ASP A 513 15.03 -15.72 24.53
N LEU A 514 14.61 -14.85 23.61
CA LEU A 514 14.16 -15.23 22.26
C LEU A 514 15.30 -15.84 21.44
N LYS A 515 15.03 -16.97 20.76
CA LYS A 515 15.99 -17.64 19.88
C LYS A 515 15.93 -17.16 18.45
N ALA A 516 14.74 -16.84 17.95
CA ALA A 516 14.54 -16.18 16.66
C ALA A 516 13.17 -15.52 16.57
N ALA A 517 13.05 -14.56 15.66
CA ALA A 517 11.82 -13.81 15.43
C ALA A 517 11.49 -13.67 13.94
N LEU A 518 10.19 -13.74 13.63
CA LEU A 518 9.60 -13.29 12.37
C LEU A 518 8.88 -11.96 12.61
N LEU A 519 9.29 -10.93 11.88
CA LEU A 519 8.64 -9.62 11.86
C LEU A 519 7.94 -9.46 10.50
N ASN A 520 6.69 -9.91 10.42
CA ASN A 520 5.97 -10.04 9.15
C ASN A 520 5.16 -8.79 8.79
N ALA A 521 5.41 -8.21 7.61
CA ALA A 521 4.73 -7.02 7.08
C ALA A 521 4.73 -5.84 8.07
N THR A 522 5.91 -5.46 8.54
CA THR A 522 6.09 -4.40 9.54
C THR A 522 7.07 -3.32 9.09
N GLY A 523 6.94 -2.13 9.64
CA GLY A 523 7.91 -1.05 9.44
C GLY A 523 8.15 -0.26 10.72
N GLY A 524 8.63 0.97 10.57
CA GLY A 524 8.67 1.94 11.66
C GLY A 524 8.50 3.36 11.11
N GLY A 525 8.69 4.38 11.96
CA GLY A 525 8.35 5.76 11.60
C GLY A 525 6.84 5.91 11.57
N LEU A 526 6.20 5.64 12.71
CA LEU A 526 4.75 5.43 12.84
C LEU A 526 3.94 6.57 12.24
N THR A 527 4.35 7.82 12.45
CA THR A 527 3.75 8.97 11.76
C THR A 527 4.46 9.25 10.44
N SER A 528 5.78 9.41 10.46
CA SER A 528 6.53 10.02 9.35
C SER A 528 6.69 9.13 8.10
N GLN A 529 6.60 7.80 8.26
CA GLN A 529 6.79 6.83 7.19
C GLN A 529 5.57 5.91 7.01
N LEU A 530 4.94 5.46 8.10
CA LEU A 530 3.81 4.54 8.07
C LEU A 530 2.49 5.28 7.82
N PHE A 531 2.07 6.18 8.73
CA PHE A 531 0.79 6.88 8.62
C PHE A 531 0.71 7.68 7.31
N LEU A 532 1.70 8.53 7.04
CA LEU A 532 1.71 9.41 5.87
C LEU A 532 1.69 8.67 4.52
N ASN A 533 2.27 7.46 4.48
CA ASN A 533 2.38 6.68 3.25
C ASN A 533 1.50 5.43 3.26
N SER A 534 0.41 5.37 4.04
CA SER A 534 -0.52 4.23 4.03
C SER A 534 -1.95 4.60 3.62
N SER A 535 -2.68 3.63 3.07
CA SER A 535 -4.11 3.80 2.76
C SER A 535 -4.95 4.08 4.02
N ILE A 536 -4.51 3.57 5.18
CA ILE A 536 -5.14 3.85 6.48
C ILE A 536 -4.98 5.33 6.83
N GLY A 537 -3.77 5.86 6.76
CA GLY A 537 -3.53 7.27 7.07
C GLY A 537 -4.25 8.19 6.10
N ALA A 538 -4.29 7.84 4.82
CA ALA A 538 -5.06 8.59 3.82
C ALA A 538 -6.57 8.59 4.13
N GLY A 539 -7.14 7.45 4.52
CA GLY A 539 -8.54 7.35 4.95
C GLY A 539 -8.83 8.13 6.23
N ALA A 540 -7.86 8.25 7.13
CA ALA A 540 -7.97 9.00 8.38
C ALA A 540 -7.59 10.49 8.28
N MET A 541 -7.05 10.94 7.15
CA MET A 541 -6.43 12.27 7.04
C MET A 541 -7.42 13.40 7.35
N GLY A 542 -8.63 13.35 6.80
CA GLY A 542 -9.65 14.37 7.09
C GLY A 542 -10.05 14.43 8.57
N GLN A 543 -9.92 13.32 9.31
CA GLN A 543 -10.13 13.30 10.76
C GLN A 543 -8.97 13.98 11.48
N VAL A 544 -7.72 13.65 11.13
CA VAL A 544 -6.51 14.25 11.71
C VAL A 544 -6.44 15.75 11.42
N GLU A 545 -6.74 16.17 10.20
CA GLU A 545 -6.86 17.58 9.82
C GLU A 545 -7.87 18.32 10.70
N GLY A 546 -9.03 17.70 10.96
CA GLY A 546 -10.06 18.27 11.84
C GLY A 546 -9.64 18.33 13.31
N ILE A 547 -8.95 17.31 13.82
CA ILE A 547 -8.50 17.23 15.23
C ILE A 547 -7.38 18.23 15.51
N LEU A 548 -6.40 18.32 14.61
CA LEU A 548 -5.23 19.19 14.78
C LEU A 548 -5.44 20.59 14.19
N GLY A 549 -6.54 20.82 13.45
CA GLY A 549 -6.80 22.07 12.76
C GLY A 549 -5.73 22.38 11.70
N LEU A 550 -5.33 21.35 10.94
CA LEU A 550 -4.33 21.48 9.87
C LEU A 550 -4.97 22.17 8.66
N ASP A 551 -4.13 22.80 7.84
CA ASP A 551 -4.56 23.40 6.58
C ASP A 551 -4.46 22.36 5.47
N PRO A 552 -5.59 21.92 4.86
CA PRO A 552 -5.57 20.94 3.77
C PRO A 552 -4.87 21.46 2.51
N ALA A 553 -4.60 22.77 2.41
CA ALA A 553 -3.81 23.35 1.33
C ALA A 553 -2.30 23.05 1.46
N ASN A 554 -1.84 22.66 2.66
CA ASN A 554 -0.47 22.26 2.88
C ASN A 554 -0.27 20.77 2.54
N VAL A 555 0.84 20.52 1.84
CA VAL A 555 1.40 19.20 1.61
C VAL A 555 1.70 18.53 2.95
N PHE A 556 0.97 17.47 3.27
CA PHE A 556 1.20 16.67 4.47
C PHE A 556 2.16 15.51 4.15
N ASP A 557 3.46 15.77 4.27
CA ASP A 557 4.55 14.82 4.01
C ASP A 557 5.52 14.72 5.20
N GLN A 558 6.59 13.92 5.04
CA GLN A 558 7.56 13.67 6.10
C GLN A 558 8.27 14.93 6.63
N PHE A 559 8.20 16.07 5.93
CA PHE A 559 8.77 17.34 6.38
C PHE A 559 7.75 18.23 7.09
N SER A 560 6.45 17.90 7.06
CA SER A 560 5.40 18.71 7.68
C SER A 560 5.64 18.86 9.19
N LEU A 561 5.46 20.09 9.69
CA LEU A 561 5.69 20.45 11.09
C LEU A 561 4.90 19.56 12.05
N SER A 562 3.58 19.43 11.84
CA SER A 562 2.71 18.64 12.71
C SER A 562 3.06 17.15 12.72
N ALA A 563 3.42 16.56 11.58
CA ALA A 563 3.86 15.17 11.51
C ALA A 563 5.17 14.94 12.29
N ASN A 564 6.08 15.92 12.30
CA ASN A 564 7.33 15.82 13.06
C ASN A 564 7.12 16.05 14.55
N PHE A 565 6.19 16.91 14.97
CA PHE A 565 5.82 17.03 16.38
C PHE A 565 5.23 15.74 16.94
N THR A 566 4.26 15.15 16.24
CA THR A 566 3.63 13.91 16.70
C THR A 566 4.59 12.71 16.64
N GLN A 567 5.44 12.63 15.62
CA GLN A 567 6.51 11.63 15.57
C GLN A 567 7.50 11.79 16.74
N ALA A 568 7.90 13.01 17.09
CA ALA A 568 8.82 13.25 18.20
C ALA A 568 8.23 12.73 19.53
N ILE A 569 6.93 12.90 19.74
CA ILE A 569 6.23 12.35 20.90
C ILE A 569 6.22 10.82 20.85
N ILE A 570 5.94 10.22 19.69
CA ILE A 570 5.79 8.76 19.51
C ILE A 570 7.12 8.00 19.52
N ASP A 571 8.25 8.64 19.16
CA ASP A 571 9.57 8.03 18.97
C ASP A 571 9.99 6.99 20.06
N PRO A 572 9.73 7.18 21.37
CA PRO A 572 10.04 6.16 22.39
C PRO A 572 9.24 4.86 22.29
N GLY A 573 8.07 4.87 21.66
CA GLY A 573 7.26 3.70 21.35
C GLY A 573 7.52 3.13 19.95
N ASP A 574 8.16 3.90 19.07
CA ASP A 574 8.49 3.51 17.70
C ASP A 574 9.71 2.58 17.64
N GLY A 575 9.53 1.39 17.06
CA GLY A 575 10.59 0.39 16.94
C GLY A 575 11.79 0.81 16.08
N LEU A 576 11.70 1.89 15.30
CA LEU A 576 12.87 2.49 14.64
C LEU A 576 14.02 2.76 15.62
N ASN A 577 13.69 3.21 16.83
CA ASN A 577 14.67 3.61 17.84
C ASN A 577 15.33 2.43 18.56
N SER A 578 14.70 1.26 18.57
CA SER A 578 15.26 0.01 19.11
C SER A 578 15.85 -0.90 18.03
N ALA A 579 15.62 -0.62 16.75
CA ALA A 579 16.01 -1.47 15.63
C ALA A 579 17.49 -1.86 15.65
N GLY A 580 18.39 -0.91 15.95
CA GLY A 580 19.83 -1.17 16.03
C GLY A 580 20.23 -2.17 17.11
N LEU A 581 19.40 -2.35 18.14
CA LEU A 581 19.60 -3.33 19.22
C LEU A 581 19.28 -4.77 18.77
N LEU A 582 18.68 -4.99 17.58
CA LEU A 582 18.52 -6.34 17.05
C LEU A 582 19.87 -7.01 16.84
N LEU A 583 20.79 -6.33 16.15
CA LEU A 583 22.13 -6.87 15.88
C LEU A 583 23.18 -6.45 16.91
N ASN A 584 22.91 -5.40 17.70
CA ASN A 584 23.79 -4.92 18.76
C ASN A 584 23.02 -4.73 20.09
N PRO A 585 22.47 -5.80 20.67
CA PRO A 585 21.61 -5.70 21.83
C PRO A 585 22.37 -5.20 23.06
N ALA A 586 21.66 -4.51 23.96
CA ALA A 586 22.23 -4.08 25.24
C ALA A 586 22.62 -5.28 26.13
N THR A 587 21.89 -6.39 26.01
CA THR A 587 22.13 -7.64 26.75
C THR A 587 21.85 -8.87 25.88
N GLY A 588 22.57 -9.97 26.16
CA GLY A 588 22.42 -11.23 25.44
C GLY A 588 23.13 -11.26 24.07
N ALA A 589 22.79 -12.23 23.24
CA ALA A 589 23.36 -12.43 21.91
C ALA A 589 22.55 -11.66 20.84
N PRO A 590 23.16 -11.25 19.71
CA PRO A 590 22.44 -10.69 18.57
C PRO A 590 21.21 -11.52 18.17
N ARG A 591 20.12 -10.85 17.83
CA ARG A 591 18.84 -11.48 17.53
C ARG A 591 18.84 -12.08 16.13
N ASN A 592 18.37 -13.32 16.04
CA ASN A 592 18.05 -13.97 14.78
C ASN A 592 16.69 -13.46 14.29
N VAL A 593 16.63 -12.79 13.15
CA VAL A 593 15.40 -12.09 12.72
C VAL A 593 15.22 -12.08 11.22
N ILE A 594 14.04 -12.53 10.77
CA ILE A 594 13.59 -12.29 9.40
C ILE A 594 12.51 -11.23 9.46
N GLN A 595 12.79 -10.07 8.87
CA GLN A 595 11.77 -9.06 8.58
C GLN A 595 11.19 -9.34 7.20
N VAL A 596 9.88 -9.26 7.05
CA VAL A 596 9.21 -9.49 5.77
C VAL A 596 8.63 -8.18 5.28
N GLU A 597 9.03 -7.82 4.07
CA GLU A 597 8.44 -6.75 3.30
C GLU A 597 7.52 -7.33 2.24
N ASP A 598 6.24 -7.00 2.32
CA ASP A 598 5.29 -7.30 1.26
C ASP A 598 5.37 -6.19 0.21
N PHE A 599 5.82 -6.52 -0.99
CA PHE A 599 5.98 -5.55 -2.07
C PHE A 599 4.61 -5.07 -2.56
N GLY A 600 4.40 -3.75 -2.56
CA GLY A 600 3.11 -3.16 -2.90
C GLY A 600 2.08 -3.21 -1.77
N ASP A 601 2.53 -3.42 -0.53
CA ASP A 601 1.69 -3.40 0.66
C ASP A 601 0.99 -2.04 0.83
N GLN A 602 -0.33 -2.11 1.00
CA GLN A 602 -1.24 -0.96 1.03
C GLN A 602 -1.47 -0.43 2.44
N VAL A 603 -1.05 -1.20 3.44
CA VAL A 603 -1.30 -0.97 4.85
C VAL A 603 0.01 -0.58 5.54
N VAL A 604 1.05 -1.39 5.40
CA VAL A 604 2.41 -1.07 5.87
C VAL A 604 3.28 -0.79 4.64
N PRO A 605 3.47 0.48 4.28
CA PRO A 605 4.12 0.84 3.04
C PRO A 605 5.60 0.48 3.07
N ASN A 606 6.14 0.11 1.91
CA ASN A 606 7.53 -0.29 1.74
C ASN A 606 8.55 0.71 2.33
N PRO A 607 8.41 2.06 2.17
CA PRO A 607 9.28 3.02 2.85
C PRO A 607 9.40 2.85 4.38
N SER A 608 8.31 2.49 5.05
CA SER A 608 8.31 2.21 6.49
C SER A 608 9.05 0.91 6.83
N ASN A 609 8.88 -0.12 6.01
CA ASN A 609 9.57 -1.41 6.08
C ASN A 609 11.09 -1.23 5.91
N GLU A 610 11.48 -0.54 4.83
CA GLU A 610 12.86 -0.23 4.48
C GLU A 610 13.54 0.64 5.54
N ALA A 611 12.86 1.66 6.07
CA ALA A 611 13.39 2.48 7.15
C ALA A 611 13.75 1.63 8.38
N LEU A 612 12.88 0.69 8.79
CA LEU A 612 13.17 -0.22 9.88
C LEU A 612 14.36 -1.13 9.58
N ALA A 613 14.42 -1.71 8.37
CA ALA A 613 15.51 -2.58 7.95
C ALA A 613 16.87 -1.84 7.91
N VAL A 614 16.89 -0.59 7.45
CA VAL A 614 18.09 0.27 7.44
C VAL A 614 18.54 0.66 8.85
N ALA A 615 17.60 0.89 9.77
CA ALA A 615 17.90 1.18 11.17
C ALA A 615 18.46 -0.06 11.90
N ALA A 616 17.93 -1.25 11.58
CA ALA A 616 18.39 -2.52 12.11
C ALA A 616 19.70 -3.02 11.46
N GLY A 617 20.05 -2.53 10.28
CA GLY A 617 21.21 -2.99 9.51
C GLY A 617 20.98 -4.37 8.86
N LEU A 618 19.75 -4.69 8.48
CA LEU A 618 19.40 -5.97 7.87
C LEU A 618 19.82 -6.00 6.39
N PRO A 619 20.61 -7.01 5.96
CA PRO A 619 20.84 -7.23 4.54
C PRO A 619 19.58 -7.79 3.86
N ILE A 620 19.46 -7.60 2.54
CA ILE A 620 18.32 -8.12 1.76
C ILE A 620 18.55 -9.62 1.48
N PHE A 621 17.56 -10.48 1.76
CA PHE A 621 17.59 -11.90 1.40
C PHE A 621 17.56 -12.09 -0.12
N ASP A 622 18.32 -13.05 -0.66
CA ASP A 622 18.31 -13.43 -2.09
C ASP A 622 17.49 -14.72 -2.28
N PRO A 623 16.43 -14.77 -3.11
CA PRO A 623 16.00 -13.78 -4.11
C PRO A 623 15.36 -12.51 -3.54
N PHE A 624 15.49 -11.41 -4.29
CA PHE A 624 14.98 -10.08 -3.93
C PHE A 624 14.35 -9.34 -5.10
N VAL A 625 13.53 -8.34 -4.78
CA VAL A 625 12.98 -7.37 -5.73
C VAL A 625 13.86 -6.14 -5.89
N ARG A 626 14.61 -5.73 -4.85
CA ARG A 626 15.49 -4.54 -4.80
C ARG A 626 14.93 -3.32 -5.53
N ASN A 627 13.83 -2.83 -4.98
CA ASN A 627 13.29 -1.51 -5.22
C ASN A 627 13.16 -0.82 -3.86
N LEU A 628 14.19 -0.08 -3.45
CA LEU A 628 14.13 0.72 -2.22
C LEU A 628 13.39 2.01 -2.58
N HIS A 629 12.07 2.01 -2.38
CA HIS A 629 11.13 2.95 -3.00
C HIS A 629 11.42 4.39 -2.65
N GLN A 630 11.95 4.63 -1.44
CA GLN A 630 12.32 5.95 -0.94
C GLN A 630 13.60 5.93 -0.09
N ASN A 631 14.12 4.75 0.26
CA ASN A 631 15.36 4.67 1.03
C ASN A 631 16.58 4.72 0.10
N ALA A 632 17.24 5.88 0.08
CA ALA A 632 18.43 6.11 -0.74
C ALA A 632 19.67 5.30 -0.27
N PHE A 633 19.59 4.57 0.85
CA PHE A 633 20.65 3.67 1.28
C PHE A 633 20.52 2.30 0.65
N VAL A 634 21.53 1.89 -0.11
CA VAL A 634 21.63 0.52 -0.60
C VAL A 634 21.89 -0.43 0.57
N LEU A 635 20.89 -1.25 0.92
CA LEU A 635 21.10 -2.41 1.77
C LEU A 635 21.93 -3.46 1.02
N PRO A 636 22.94 -4.09 1.66
CA PRO A 636 23.70 -5.14 1.02
C PRO A 636 22.83 -6.38 0.80
N ILE A 637 23.06 -7.08 -0.30
CA ILE A 637 22.40 -8.37 -0.57
C ILE A 637 23.11 -9.45 0.24
N ALA A 638 22.32 -10.20 1.02
CA ALA A 638 22.78 -11.33 1.79
C ALA A 638 23.10 -12.51 0.87
N ASN A 639 24.32 -13.04 0.99
CA ASN A 639 24.74 -14.34 0.45
C ASN A 639 24.46 -14.59 -1.05
N TYR A 640 24.86 -13.65 -1.93
CA TYR A 640 24.79 -13.76 -3.41
C TYR A 640 25.36 -15.07 -3.98
N THR A 641 26.25 -15.75 -3.24
CA THR A 641 26.88 -17.00 -3.66
C THR A 641 26.04 -18.25 -3.39
N THR A 642 25.00 -18.17 -2.55
CA THR A 642 24.11 -19.31 -2.25
C THR A 642 22.66 -18.81 -2.07
N PRO A 643 21.99 -18.42 -3.18
CA PRO A 643 20.62 -17.91 -3.14
C PRO A 643 19.66 -18.88 -2.44
N GLY A 644 18.64 -18.33 -1.79
CA GLY A 644 17.58 -19.06 -1.11
C GLY A 644 17.96 -19.62 0.27
N THR A 645 19.16 -19.33 0.79
CA THR A 645 19.59 -19.82 2.12
C THR A 645 20.47 -18.83 2.86
N LEU A 646 20.17 -18.60 4.14
CA LEU A 646 20.98 -17.84 5.08
C LEU A 646 21.37 -18.63 6.31
N HIS A 647 22.61 -18.47 6.72
CA HIS A 647 23.13 -18.96 7.98
C HIS A 647 24.21 -18.01 8.48
N ALA A 648 24.10 -17.55 9.72
CA ALA A 648 25.14 -16.76 10.39
C ALA A 648 25.64 -15.57 9.53
N ASN A 649 24.74 -14.92 8.79
CA ASN A 649 25.10 -13.89 7.80
C ASN A 649 25.27 -12.49 8.40
N ALA A 650 24.84 -12.28 9.65
CA ALA A 650 24.82 -10.99 10.33
C ALA A 650 25.65 -11.00 11.62
N ALA A 651 25.91 -9.81 12.17
CA ALA A 651 26.64 -9.61 13.43
C ALA A 651 27.95 -10.42 13.51
N SER A 652 28.77 -10.37 12.44
CA SER A 652 30.05 -11.09 12.35
C SER A 652 29.95 -12.61 12.54
N GLY A 653 28.84 -13.23 12.10
CA GLY A 653 28.64 -14.67 12.21
C GLY A 653 27.80 -15.10 13.41
N ALA A 654 27.31 -14.16 14.23
CA ALA A 654 26.55 -14.47 15.43
C ALA A 654 25.04 -14.59 15.20
N ALA A 655 24.50 -14.11 14.08
CA ALA A 655 23.07 -14.10 13.80
C ALA A 655 22.73 -14.46 12.35
N THR A 656 21.57 -15.08 12.17
CA THR A 656 20.88 -15.21 10.89
C THR A 656 19.83 -14.10 10.84
N ALA A 657 20.03 -13.11 9.98
CA ALA A 657 19.14 -11.95 9.93
C ALA A 657 19.06 -11.32 8.53
N ALA A 658 17.86 -11.00 8.07
CA ALA A 658 17.65 -10.35 6.77
C ALA A 658 16.28 -9.68 6.64
N LEU A 659 16.18 -8.78 5.67
CA LEU A 659 14.94 -8.34 5.06
C LEU A 659 14.58 -9.28 3.91
N LEU A 660 13.52 -10.08 4.07
CA LEU A 660 12.92 -10.87 3.02
C LEU A 660 11.89 -10.02 2.28
N GLN A 661 12.20 -9.64 1.04
CA GLN A 661 11.22 -8.99 0.17
C GLN A 661 10.36 -10.07 -0.49
N ASN A 662 9.07 -10.08 -0.18
CA ASN A 662 8.11 -10.96 -0.82
C ASN A 662 7.20 -10.14 -1.75
N GLY A 663 7.04 -10.55 -3.00
CA GLY A 663 6.29 -9.74 -3.96
C GLY A 663 5.88 -10.48 -5.23
N PRO A 664 4.68 -10.17 -5.79
CA PRO A 664 3.63 -9.34 -5.18
C PRO A 664 2.94 -10.09 -4.05
N ALA A 665 2.58 -9.40 -2.97
CA ALA A 665 1.86 -9.99 -1.85
C ALA A 665 0.85 -9.01 -1.27
N THR A 666 -0.18 -9.54 -0.63
CA THR A 666 -1.08 -8.71 0.16
C THR A 666 -0.60 -8.61 1.59
N HIS A 667 -0.85 -7.45 2.20
CA HIS A 667 -0.48 -7.12 3.57
C HIS A 667 -0.58 -8.32 4.54
N ALA A 668 0.57 -8.69 5.10
CA ALA A 668 0.78 -9.75 6.09
C ALA A 668 0.38 -11.17 5.66
N ALA A 669 -0.15 -11.37 4.45
CA ALA A 669 -0.65 -12.66 3.99
C ALA A 669 0.46 -13.57 3.44
N SER A 670 1.67 -13.06 3.29
CA SER A 670 2.87 -13.78 2.83
C SER A 670 3.21 -15.04 3.60
N VAL A 671 2.72 -15.15 4.84
CA VAL A 671 2.83 -16.36 5.67
C VAL A 671 2.04 -17.55 5.11
N GLY A 672 0.94 -17.29 4.39
CA GLY A 672 0.14 -18.30 3.70
C GLY A 672 0.37 -18.31 2.19
N THR A 673 -0.21 -19.30 1.51
CA THR A 673 -0.16 -19.43 0.03
C THR A 673 -1.46 -19.00 -0.65
N ALA A 674 -2.51 -18.74 0.12
CA ALA A 674 -3.79 -18.29 -0.42
C ALA A 674 -3.60 -16.95 -1.14
N PRO A 675 -4.09 -16.78 -2.38
CA PRO A 675 -3.96 -15.51 -3.08
C PRO A 675 -4.77 -14.41 -2.40
N GLY A 676 -4.21 -13.20 -2.32
CA GLY A 676 -4.89 -12.01 -1.82
C GLY A 676 -5.26 -11.06 -2.95
N THR A 677 -5.95 -9.95 -2.64
CA THR A 677 -6.29 -8.89 -3.60
C THR A 677 -5.62 -7.56 -3.22
N VAL A 678 -4.90 -6.97 -4.16
CA VAL A 678 -4.32 -5.61 -4.10
C VAL A 678 -5.34 -4.63 -4.69
N THR A 679 -5.78 -3.62 -3.94
CA THR A 679 -6.90 -2.72 -4.32
C THR A 679 -6.49 -1.30 -4.69
N PHE A 680 -5.36 -0.81 -4.18
CA PHE A 680 -4.71 0.44 -4.54
C PHE A 680 -3.57 0.22 -5.54
N VAL A 681 -3.21 1.27 -6.28
CA VAL A 681 -2.03 1.21 -7.13
C VAL A 681 -0.80 0.94 -6.24
N PRO A 682 0.15 0.06 -6.63
CA PRO A 682 1.39 -0.19 -5.85
C PRO A 682 2.38 0.98 -5.90
N GLU A 683 3.08 1.30 -4.79
CA GLU A 683 4.07 2.41 -4.66
C GLU A 683 3.52 3.82 -4.29
N PHE A 684 2.49 3.94 -3.42
CA PHE A 684 1.85 5.24 -3.08
C PHE A 684 1.77 5.41 -1.55
N ALA A 685 1.92 6.58 -0.92
CA ALA A 685 1.62 7.97 -1.30
C ALA A 685 2.75 8.78 -1.97
N HIS A 686 2.37 9.61 -2.95
CA HIS A 686 3.18 10.78 -3.32
C HIS A 686 2.37 12.04 -3.06
N VAL A 687 2.92 12.91 -2.22
CA VAL A 687 2.21 14.12 -1.81
C VAL A 687 1.96 15.09 -2.98
N ASP A 688 2.80 15.05 -4.01
CA ASP A 688 2.60 15.79 -5.25
C ASP A 688 1.37 15.30 -6.03
N ASP A 689 0.98 14.03 -5.90
CA ASP A 689 -0.22 13.48 -6.53
C ASP A 689 -1.49 13.90 -5.80
N PHE A 690 -1.44 14.04 -4.48
CA PHE A 690 -2.56 14.57 -3.72
C PHE A 690 -2.88 16.00 -4.16
N LEU A 691 -1.86 16.84 -4.36
CA LEU A 691 -2.04 18.21 -4.87
C LEU A 691 -2.70 18.26 -6.25
N LEU A 692 -2.43 17.27 -7.11
CA LEU A 692 -2.92 17.23 -8.49
C LEU A 692 -4.29 16.57 -8.63
N THR A 693 -4.58 15.55 -7.80
CA THR A 693 -5.74 14.66 -7.98
C THR A 693 -6.74 14.69 -6.82
N GLY A 694 -6.36 15.26 -5.68
CA GLY A 694 -7.12 15.16 -4.43
C GLY A 694 -7.11 13.76 -3.81
N ASN A 695 -6.34 12.82 -4.36
CA ASN A 695 -6.25 11.45 -3.87
C ASN A 695 -4.80 10.97 -3.82
N GLY A 696 -4.23 10.87 -2.61
CA GLY A 696 -2.87 10.35 -2.39
C GLY A 696 -2.75 8.83 -2.54
N PHE A 697 -3.88 8.11 -2.57
CA PHE A 697 -3.99 6.66 -2.73
C PHE A 697 -5.01 6.31 -3.80
N PRO A 698 -4.65 6.42 -5.09
CA PRO A 698 -5.53 6.02 -6.17
C PRO A 698 -5.92 4.54 -6.00
N THR A 699 -7.23 4.28 -5.98
CA THR A 699 -7.77 2.92 -6.06
C THR A 699 -7.60 2.41 -7.48
N LEU A 700 -7.30 1.13 -7.63
CA LEU A 700 -7.33 0.46 -8.92
C LEU A 700 -8.73 0.50 -9.53
N GLU A 701 -8.78 0.43 -10.86
CA GLU A 701 -10.04 0.18 -11.55
C GLU A 701 -10.66 -1.15 -11.15
N ARG A 702 -9.82 -2.13 -10.83
CA ARG A 702 -10.21 -3.41 -10.26
C ARG A 702 -9.07 -3.93 -9.39
N GLY A 703 -9.40 -4.53 -8.25
CA GLY A 703 -8.40 -5.20 -7.44
C GLY A 703 -7.71 -6.32 -8.22
N ILE A 704 -6.41 -6.49 -8.00
CA ILE A 704 -5.60 -7.53 -8.65
C ILE A 704 -5.35 -8.64 -7.65
N ARG A 705 -5.66 -9.88 -8.04
CA ARG A 705 -5.31 -11.05 -7.24
C ARG A 705 -3.85 -11.40 -7.39
N VAL A 706 -3.13 -11.51 -6.27
CA VAL A 706 -1.69 -11.76 -6.21
C VAL A 706 -1.41 -13.02 -5.36
N PRO A 707 -0.50 -13.90 -5.78
CA PRO A 707 -0.13 -15.08 -5.01
C PRO A 707 0.68 -14.69 -3.77
N ASN A 708 0.43 -15.32 -2.63
CA ASN A 708 1.27 -15.15 -1.44
C ASN A 708 2.34 -16.26 -1.38
N ALA A 709 3.51 -15.95 -0.84
CA ALA A 709 4.69 -16.84 -0.89
C ALA A 709 4.60 -18.09 -0.02
N GLY A 710 3.81 -18.08 1.06
CA GLY A 710 3.76 -19.18 2.02
C GLY A 710 5.05 -19.36 2.81
N ILE A 711 5.56 -18.30 3.44
CA ILE A 711 6.85 -18.34 4.14
C ILE A 711 6.80 -19.11 5.47
N LEU A 712 5.62 -19.39 6.03
CA LEU A 712 5.47 -19.95 7.38
C LEU A 712 6.19 -21.29 7.55
N ASP A 713 6.09 -22.19 6.56
CA ASP A 713 6.76 -23.49 6.61
C ASP A 713 8.30 -23.35 6.69
N ALA A 714 8.87 -22.36 5.98
CA ALA A 714 10.30 -22.06 6.03
C ALA A 714 10.73 -21.50 7.39
N VAL A 715 9.91 -20.63 8.00
CA VAL A 715 10.17 -20.07 9.33
C VAL A 715 10.10 -21.17 10.39
N LEU A 716 9.07 -22.02 10.39
CA LEU A 716 8.95 -23.13 11.34
C LEU A 716 10.07 -24.18 11.15
N ALA A 717 10.51 -24.41 9.91
CA ALA A 717 11.67 -25.26 9.64
C ALA A 717 12.96 -24.66 10.22
N TRP A 718 13.15 -23.34 10.11
CA TRP A 718 14.28 -22.63 10.70
C TRP A 718 14.25 -22.67 12.23
N PHE A 719 13.08 -22.47 12.84
CA PHE A 719 12.92 -22.61 14.29
C PHE A 719 13.25 -24.04 14.73
N ALA A 720 12.81 -25.05 13.99
CA ALA A 720 13.13 -26.44 14.27
C ALA A 720 14.64 -26.75 14.13
N ASP A 721 15.31 -26.13 13.15
CA ASP A 721 16.77 -26.21 13.01
C ASP A 721 17.48 -25.61 14.22
N ILE A 722 17.00 -24.48 14.76
CA ILE A 722 17.53 -23.89 15.99
C ILE A 722 17.29 -24.80 17.20
N VAL A 723 16.11 -25.42 17.34
CA VAL A 723 15.85 -26.37 18.43
C VAL A 723 16.79 -27.58 18.34
N ALA A 724 17.10 -28.06 17.13
CA ALA A 724 17.95 -29.23 16.92
C ALA A 724 19.45 -28.94 17.03
N GLY A 725 19.91 -27.81 16.50
CA GLY A 725 21.33 -27.47 16.32
C GLY A 725 21.82 -26.28 17.14
N GLY A 726 20.93 -25.51 17.76
CA GLY A 726 21.22 -24.24 18.42
C GLY A 726 21.19 -23.03 17.46
N PRO A 727 21.13 -21.80 17.99
CA PRO A 727 21.20 -20.58 17.19
C PRO A 727 22.57 -20.42 16.52
N PRO A 728 22.68 -19.76 15.35
CA PRO A 728 21.63 -18.95 14.72
C PRO A 728 20.68 -19.71 13.77
N GLY A 729 20.90 -21.01 13.58
CA GLY A 729 20.14 -21.85 12.64
C GLY A 729 20.29 -21.44 11.17
N THR A 730 19.68 -22.22 10.28
CA THR A 730 19.69 -22.00 8.83
C THR A 730 18.28 -21.70 8.34
N PHE A 731 18.08 -20.52 7.78
CA PHE A 731 16.83 -20.15 7.13
C PHE A 731 16.92 -20.44 5.63
N THR A 732 16.05 -21.32 5.13
CA THR A 732 15.98 -21.67 3.71
C THR A 732 14.60 -21.34 3.18
N PHE A 733 14.55 -20.52 2.13
CA PHE A 733 13.31 -20.20 1.43
C PHE A 733 13.57 -20.22 -0.08
N THR A 734 12.83 -21.07 -0.78
CA THR A 734 12.94 -21.29 -2.23
C THR A 734 11.60 -21.07 -2.93
N GLY A 735 10.73 -20.24 -2.35
CA GLY A 735 9.46 -19.89 -2.99
C GLY A 735 9.70 -19.28 -4.38
N ALA A 736 8.81 -19.57 -5.32
CA ALA A 736 8.94 -19.08 -6.69
C ALA A 736 8.95 -17.54 -6.72
N GLU A 737 9.87 -16.98 -7.49
CA GLU A 737 10.00 -15.55 -7.76
C GLU A 737 8.74 -15.06 -8.49
N ASN A 738 7.80 -14.46 -7.77
CA ASN A 738 6.56 -13.98 -8.38
C ASN A 738 6.65 -12.50 -8.83
N PHE A 739 7.79 -11.82 -8.63
CA PHE A 739 8.10 -10.49 -9.21
C PHE A 739 9.56 -10.26 -9.61
N ASN A 740 9.81 -9.65 -10.78
CA ASN A 740 11.10 -9.08 -11.21
C ASN A 740 11.24 -7.63 -10.68
N PRO A 741 12.40 -7.25 -10.13
CA PRO A 741 12.81 -5.87 -9.84
C PRO A 741 12.42 -4.81 -10.87
N ILE A 742 12.21 -3.60 -10.35
CA ILE A 742 12.57 -2.36 -11.07
C ILE A 742 14.03 -2.51 -11.50
N GLU A 743 14.30 -2.60 -12.78
CA GLU A 743 15.67 -2.77 -13.28
C GLU A 743 16.43 -1.42 -13.17
N ASN A 744 16.93 -1.08 -11.99
CA ASN A 744 17.79 0.08 -11.84
C ASN A 744 19.02 -0.11 -12.75
N LEU A 745 19.21 0.76 -13.76
CA LEU A 745 20.20 0.59 -14.86
C LEU A 745 21.67 0.50 -14.36
N ASP A 746 21.89 0.75 -13.07
CA ASP A 746 23.20 0.78 -12.41
C ASP A 746 23.59 -0.52 -11.66
N VAL A 747 22.76 -1.58 -11.68
CA VAL A 747 23.07 -2.87 -11.03
C VAL A 747 23.05 -4.03 -12.04
N PRO A 748 24.14 -4.84 -12.16
CA PRO A 748 24.15 -6.01 -13.05
C PRO A 748 23.07 -7.02 -12.66
N ALA A 749 22.33 -7.54 -13.65
CA ALA A 749 21.29 -8.55 -13.48
C ALA A 749 21.80 -9.79 -12.73
N GLY A 750 21.06 -10.19 -11.68
CA GLY A 750 21.18 -11.50 -11.02
C GLY A 750 20.35 -12.57 -11.75
N ALA A 751 20.36 -13.82 -11.25
CA ALA A 751 19.74 -14.96 -11.91
C ALA A 751 18.18 -14.98 -11.88
N SER A 752 17.52 -13.97 -11.29
CA SER A 752 16.12 -14.01 -10.80
C SER A 752 15.12 -13.06 -11.51
N THR A 753 15.37 -12.62 -12.74
CA THR A 753 14.71 -11.42 -13.32
C THR A 753 13.54 -11.71 -14.30
N ALA A 754 12.71 -12.75 -14.10
CA ALA A 754 11.87 -13.26 -15.21
C ALA A 754 10.35 -12.94 -15.19
N THR A 755 9.72 -12.46 -14.11
CA THR A 755 8.24 -12.47 -14.04
C THR A 755 7.65 -11.28 -13.26
N PHE A 756 6.88 -10.39 -13.92
CA PHE A 756 6.14 -9.21 -13.40
C PHE A 756 7.04 -7.95 -13.10
N PHE A 757 6.60 -6.71 -13.41
CA PHE A 757 7.39 -5.45 -13.25
C PHE A 757 6.60 -4.19 -12.77
N ALA A 758 7.30 -3.24 -12.12
CA ALA A 758 7.02 -1.80 -11.94
C ALA A 758 8.26 -0.95 -12.33
N ARG A 759 8.15 0.21 -13.01
CA ARG A 759 9.22 1.27 -13.06
C ARG A 759 8.59 2.65 -13.00
N THR A 760 9.39 3.59 -12.51
CA THR A 760 9.20 5.04 -12.71
C THR A 760 9.87 5.50 -14.01
N VAL A 761 9.12 6.19 -14.87
CA VAL A 761 9.66 6.94 -16.02
C VAL A 761 9.68 8.43 -15.65
N ASP A 762 10.86 9.02 -15.49
CA ASP A 762 11.02 10.42 -15.03
C ASP A 762 10.59 11.48 -16.06
N GLN A 763 10.36 12.72 -15.59
CA GLN A 763 10.11 13.89 -16.43
C GLN A 763 11.31 14.20 -17.34
N GLY A 764 11.07 14.42 -18.64
CA GLY A 764 12.11 14.92 -19.56
C GLY A 764 12.10 14.37 -20.98
N GLY A 765 11.10 13.55 -21.33
CA GLY A 765 11.05 12.83 -22.60
C GLY A 765 11.51 11.40 -22.39
N ALA A 766 10.64 10.44 -22.64
CA ALA A 766 11.05 9.07 -22.84
C ALA A 766 12.20 9.09 -23.84
N LEU A 767 13.39 8.61 -23.44
CA LEU A 767 14.33 8.13 -24.45
C LEU A 767 13.55 7.04 -25.19
N ALA A 768 13.32 7.19 -26.50
CA ALA A 768 12.63 6.19 -27.30
C ALA A 768 13.34 4.83 -27.09
N GLY A 769 12.69 3.93 -26.37
CA GLY A 769 13.28 2.66 -25.93
C GLY A 769 12.19 1.70 -25.47
N PRO A 770 12.31 0.40 -25.76
CA PRO A 770 11.38 -0.62 -25.31
C PRO A 770 11.62 -1.03 -23.86
N GLU A 771 10.54 -1.32 -23.13
CA GLU A 771 10.58 -1.86 -21.76
C GLU A 771 9.98 -3.29 -21.76
N PRO A 772 10.78 -4.33 -22.10
CA PRO A 772 10.26 -5.68 -22.34
C PRO A 772 10.11 -6.51 -21.07
N THR A 773 9.03 -7.29 -21.00
CA THR A 773 8.94 -8.54 -20.20
C THR A 773 8.78 -9.74 -21.15
N PRO A 774 8.81 -11.01 -20.67
CA PRO A 774 8.47 -12.14 -21.53
C PRO A 774 7.06 -12.06 -22.15
N ASP A 775 6.11 -11.38 -21.50
CA ASP A 775 4.68 -11.44 -21.84
C ASP A 775 4.01 -10.09 -22.17
N VAL A 776 4.57 -8.93 -21.79
CA VAL A 776 4.05 -7.59 -22.11
C VAL A 776 5.19 -6.61 -22.39
N VAL A 777 5.01 -5.73 -23.37
CA VAL A 777 5.91 -4.61 -23.66
C VAL A 777 5.08 -3.34 -23.73
N VAL A 778 5.50 -2.28 -23.03
CA VAL A 778 4.91 -0.93 -23.14
C VAL A 778 5.98 0.02 -23.68
N ASP A 779 5.78 0.49 -24.91
CA ASP A 779 6.71 1.37 -25.62
C ASP A 779 6.22 2.82 -25.55
N PHE A 780 6.86 3.67 -24.75
CA PHE A 780 6.47 5.07 -24.64
C PHE A 780 6.87 5.87 -25.88
N VAL A 781 5.86 6.41 -26.56
CA VAL A 781 6.02 7.33 -27.71
C VAL A 781 6.24 8.77 -27.22
N THR A 782 5.48 9.20 -26.21
CA THR A 782 5.65 10.50 -25.53
C THR A 782 5.30 10.38 -24.04
N ASN A 783 5.94 11.15 -23.18
CA ASN A 783 5.60 11.25 -21.75
C ASN A 783 5.97 12.63 -21.21
N ALA A 784 4.99 13.38 -20.71
CA ALA A 784 5.13 14.75 -20.22
C ALA A 784 5.22 14.85 -18.69
N VAL A 785 5.01 13.76 -17.96
CA VAL A 785 5.08 13.70 -16.48
C VAL A 785 5.91 12.51 -16.02
N ALA A 786 6.31 12.50 -14.76
CA ALA A 786 6.91 11.30 -14.18
C ALA A 786 5.80 10.23 -14.08
N THR A 787 5.81 9.22 -14.93
CA THR A 787 4.74 8.21 -15.00
C THR A 787 5.31 6.89 -14.54
N ARG A 788 4.75 6.31 -13.48
CA ARG A 788 5.06 4.93 -13.12
C ARG A 788 4.14 4.00 -13.90
N VAL A 789 4.70 3.03 -14.60
CA VAL A 789 3.93 1.94 -15.23
C VAL A 789 4.21 0.68 -14.46
N THR A 790 3.16 0.03 -14.04
CA THR A 790 3.23 -1.36 -13.59
C THR A 790 2.34 -2.15 -14.54
N ALA A 791 2.78 -3.32 -15.01
CA ALA A 791 2.00 -4.16 -15.92
C ALA A 791 2.09 -5.60 -15.45
N GLY A 792 0.95 -6.24 -15.24
CA GLY A 792 0.87 -7.59 -14.70
C GLY A 792 -0.02 -8.53 -15.49
N ARG A 793 0.45 -9.77 -15.63
CA ARG A 793 -0.33 -10.91 -16.14
C ARG A 793 -1.13 -11.51 -14.99
N SER A 794 -2.45 -11.66 -15.14
CA SER A 794 -3.24 -12.51 -14.22
C SER A 794 -2.97 -13.98 -14.55
N ILE A 795 -2.02 -14.60 -13.84
CA ILE A 795 -1.68 -16.03 -14.03
C ILE A 795 -2.71 -16.99 -13.41
N LEU A 796 -3.63 -16.48 -12.58
CA LEU A 796 -4.50 -17.30 -11.76
C LEU A 796 -5.72 -17.85 -12.50
N GLY A 797 -6.20 -17.20 -13.56
CA GLY A 797 -7.42 -17.59 -14.29
C GLY A 797 -7.42 -19.00 -14.89
N ALA A 798 -6.24 -19.61 -15.08
CA ALA A 798 -6.05 -20.96 -15.62
C ALA A 798 -5.57 -22.00 -14.58
N THR A 799 -5.49 -21.64 -13.30
CA THR A 799 -4.93 -22.48 -12.23
C THR A 799 -6.01 -23.12 -11.35
N PRO A 800 -5.72 -24.27 -10.68
CA PRO A 800 -6.59 -24.79 -9.63
C PRO A 800 -6.74 -23.77 -8.50
N GLY A 801 -7.95 -23.21 -8.32
CA GLY A 801 -8.22 -22.14 -7.34
C GLY A 801 -8.59 -20.78 -7.95
N ALA A 802 -8.60 -20.68 -9.28
CA ALA A 802 -9.13 -19.53 -10.01
C ALA A 802 -10.57 -19.19 -9.58
N ALA A 803 -10.87 -17.91 -9.40
CA ALA A 803 -12.20 -17.35 -9.17
C ALA A 803 -12.54 -16.30 -10.24
N ASP A 804 -13.80 -15.85 -10.32
CA ASP A 804 -14.21 -14.85 -11.32
C ASP A 804 -13.42 -13.52 -11.19
N ALA A 805 -12.90 -13.24 -9.99
CA ALA A 805 -11.93 -12.18 -9.73
C ALA A 805 -10.62 -12.31 -10.55
N ASP A 806 -10.32 -13.48 -11.12
CA ASP A 806 -9.09 -13.79 -11.86
C ASP A 806 -9.29 -13.78 -13.39
N VAL A 807 -10.50 -13.47 -13.90
CA VAL A 807 -10.85 -13.34 -15.34
C VAL A 807 -11.30 -11.90 -15.70
N PRO A 808 -11.32 -11.51 -16.99
CA PRO A 808 -11.69 -10.14 -17.38
C PRO A 808 -13.11 -9.78 -16.90
N PRO A 809 -13.34 -8.65 -16.21
CA PRO A 809 -14.68 -8.24 -15.74
C PRO A 809 -15.70 -8.05 -16.88
N GLY A 810 -16.90 -8.61 -16.77
CA GLY A 810 -18.00 -8.42 -17.72
C GLY A 810 -19.15 -9.42 -17.52
N PRO A 811 -20.38 -9.13 -17.99
CA PRO A 811 -21.58 -9.91 -17.66
C PRO A 811 -21.60 -11.35 -18.21
N ALA A 812 -20.60 -11.74 -19.01
CA ALA A 812 -20.53 -13.06 -19.66
C ALA A 812 -19.16 -13.76 -19.50
N ILE A 813 -18.26 -13.24 -18.66
CA ILE A 813 -16.89 -13.75 -18.52
C ILE A 813 -16.70 -14.24 -17.07
N THR A 814 -16.63 -15.56 -16.91
CA THR A 814 -16.39 -16.27 -15.64
C THR A 814 -15.23 -17.24 -15.84
N VAL A 815 -14.68 -17.78 -14.75
CA VAL A 815 -13.68 -18.84 -14.84
C VAL A 815 -14.23 -20.00 -15.67
N GLY A 816 -13.49 -20.37 -16.73
CA GLY A 816 -13.87 -21.45 -17.64
C GLY A 816 -14.72 -21.05 -18.85
N THR A 817 -15.00 -19.75 -19.08
CA THR A 817 -15.63 -19.29 -20.33
C THR A 817 -14.71 -19.57 -21.54
N PRO A 818 -15.10 -20.40 -22.54
CA PRO A 818 -14.29 -20.65 -23.73
C PRO A 818 -14.07 -19.38 -24.57
N GLY A 819 -12.90 -19.26 -25.20
CA GLY A 819 -12.55 -18.13 -26.07
C GLY A 819 -11.78 -17.00 -25.37
N VAL A 820 -11.64 -17.00 -24.06
CA VAL A 820 -10.91 -15.94 -23.35
C VAL A 820 -9.45 -16.34 -23.15
N LEU A 821 -8.52 -15.59 -23.75
CA LEU A 821 -7.11 -15.66 -23.39
C LEU A 821 -6.89 -14.90 -22.07
N PRO A 822 -5.92 -15.28 -21.23
CA PRO A 822 -5.62 -14.51 -20.04
C PRO A 822 -5.27 -13.06 -20.40
N PHE A 823 -5.65 -12.16 -19.51
CA PHE A 823 -5.64 -10.73 -19.72
C PHE A 823 -4.60 -10.04 -18.83
N PHE A 824 -4.30 -8.80 -19.18
CA PHE A 824 -3.17 -8.06 -18.67
C PHE A 824 -3.69 -6.80 -17.99
N VAL A 825 -3.44 -6.69 -16.70
CA VAL A 825 -3.77 -5.48 -15.97
C VAL A 825 -2.59 -4.53 -16.14
N THR A 826 -2.78 -3.43 -16.89
CA THR A 826 -1.87 -2.29 -16.71
C THR A 826 -2.37 -1.48 -15.53
N LEU A 827 -1.47 -1.29 -14.59
CA LEU A 827 -1.65 -0.55 -13.36
C LEU A 827 -1.38 0.93 -13.62
N GLN A 828 -2.26 1.75 -13.07
CA GLN A 828 -2.55 3.12 -13.46
C GLN A 828 -1.85 4.13 -12.53
N ARG A 829 -1.11 5.12 -13.07
CA ARG A 829 -1.04 6.46 -12.48
C ARG A 829 -1.90 7.39 -13.34
N MET A 830 -3.02 7.84 -12.80
CA MET A 830 -4.11 8.46 -13.56
C MET A 830 -3.82 9.93 -13.87
N LEU A 831 -3.38 10.23 -15.10
CA LEU A 831 -3.56 11.53 -15.75
C LEU A 831 -3.77 11.28 -17.25
N ALA A 832 -5.01 11.39 -17.76
CA ALA A 832 -5.26 11.17 -19.18
C ALA A 832 -4.61 12.29 -20.04
N GLY A 833 -4.01 11.91 -21.18
CA GLY A 833 -3.49 12.87 -22.17
C GLY A 833 -2.09 13.43 -21.91
N VAL A 834 -1.36 12.93 -20.91
CA VAL A 834 0.03 13.34 -20.61
C VAL A 834 1.08 12.40 -21.20
N PHE A 835 0.67 11.28 -21.82
CA PHE A 835 1.55 10.33 -22.50
C PHE A 835 0.85 9.67 -23.70
N SER A 836 1.66 9.05 -24.59
CA SER A 836 1.22 8.09 -25.60
C SER A 836 2.15 6.89 -25.58
N ALA A 837 1.63 5.67 -25.67
CA ALA A 837 2.41 4.45 -25.70
C ALA A 837 1.84 3.39 -26.66
N ASP A 838 2.69 2.46 -27.10
CA ASP A 838 2.31 1.24 -27.78
C ASP A 838 2.38 0.07 -26.78
N LEU A 839 1.49 -0.92 -26.92
CA LEU A 839 1.35 -2.06 -26.03
C LEU A 839 1.43 -3.35 -26.84
N THR A 840 2.38 -4.20 -26.48
CA THR A 840 2.47 -5.58 -26.96
C THR A 840 2.13 -6.55 -25.84
N ILE A 841 1.32 -7.56 -26.16
CA ILE A 841 0.90 -8.65 -25.28
C ILE A 841 1.31 -9.97 -25.93
N ALA A 842 2.18 -10.74 -25.30
CA ALA A 842 2.50 -12.11 -25.69
C ALA A 842 1.58 -13.11 -24.98
N TYR A 843 1.38 -14.26 -25.61
CA TYR A 843 0.59 -15.37 -25.09
C TYR A 843 1.20 -16.72 -25.52
N THR A 844 0.82 -17.79 -24.83
CA THR A 844 1.37 -19.13 -25.00
C THR A 844 0.39 -20.07 -25.71
N THR A 845 0.92 -21.15 -26.29
CA THR A 845 0.10 -22.20 -26.90
C THR A 845 -0.78 -22.94 -25.87
N SER A 846 -0.36 -23.01 -24.61
CA SER A 846 -1.19 -23.52 -23.51
C SER A 846 -2.40 -22.64 -23.25
N GLU A 847 -2.27 -21.32 -23.37
CA GLU A 847 -3.37 -20.38 -23.18
C GLU A 847 -4.33 -20.39 -24.35
N LEU A 848 -3.83 -20.49 -25.59
CA LEU A 848 -4.66 -20.76 -26.76
C LEU A 848 -5.47 -22.04 -26.60
N ALA A 849 -4.85 -23.11 -26.13
CA ALA A 849 -5.54 -24.37 -25.88
C ALA A 849 -6.62 -24.24 -24.78
N ALA A 850 -6.33 -23.52 -23.69
CA ALA A 850 -7.29 -23.23 -22.64
C ALA A 850 -8.47 -22.38 -23.14
N ALA A 851 -8.20 -21.43 -24.06
CA ALA A 851 -9.20 -20.61 -24.73
C ALA A 851 -9.95 -21.36 -25.86
N GLY A 852 -9.58 -22.60 -26.19
CA GLY A 852 -10.17 -23.34 -27.31
C GLY A 852 -9.81 -22.78 -28.69
N ILE A 853 -8.72 -22.02 -28.80
CA ILE A 853 -8.20 -21.45 -30.04
C ILE A 853 -7.06 -22.32 -30.54
N THR A 854 -7.13 -22.74 -31.81
CA THR A 854 -6.05 -23.51 -32.43
C THR A 854 -4.90 -22.58 -32.83
N PRO A 855 -3.63 -22.86 -32.45
CA PRO A 855 -2.48 -22.06 -32.88
C PRO A 855 -2.38 -21.95 -34.41
N GLY A 856 -2.11 -20.75 -34.92
CA GLY A 856 -2.02 -20.39 -36.33
C GLY A 856 -3.38 -20.27 -37.06
N SER A 857 -4.50 -20.37 -36.35
CA SER A 857 -5.83 -20.31 -36.96
C SER A 857 -6.30 -18.88 -37.24
N ALA A 858 -7.30 -18.74 -38.12
CA ALA A 858 -7.97 -17.46 -38.35
C ALA A 858 -8.64 -16.88 -37.09
N ALA A 859 -8.96 -17.73 -36.09
CA ALA A 859 -9.47 -17.30 -34.80
C ALA A 859 -8.39 -16.63 -33.95
N GLU A 860 -7.14 -17.10 -34.01
CA GLU A 860 -5.99 -16.44 -33.38
C GLU A 860 -5.69 -15.11 -34.07
N SER A 861 -5.66 -15.07 -35.41
CA SER A 861 -5.46 -13.83 -36.17
C SER A 861 -6.56 -12.78 -35.97
N ALA A 862 -7.69 -13.14 -35.35
CA ALA A 862 -8.83 -12.26 -35.08
C ALA A 862 -8.92 -11.82 -33.61
N LEU A 863 -7.88 -12.04 -32.81
CA LEU A 863 -7.78 -11.52 -31.45
C LEU A 863 -7.62 -9.99 -31.44
N VAL A 864 -8.16 -9.35 -30.41
CA VAL A 864 -8.19 -7.89 -30.25
C VAL A 864 -7.84 -7.51 -28.81
N ILE A 865 -6.93 -6.56 -28.64
CA ILE A 865 -6.68 -5.93 -27.34
C ILE A 865 -7.85 -4.98 -27.05
N ALA A 866 -8.39 -4.95 -25.83
CA ALA A 866 -9.49 -4.07 -25.45
C ALA A 866 -9.30 -3.49 -24.04
N SER A 867 -9.69 -2.23 -23.82
CA SER A 867 -9.71 -1.60 -22.49
C SER A 867 -11.04 -1.82 -21.77
N PHE A 868 -11.00 -1.97 -20.44
CA PHE A 868 -12.18 -2.13 -19.61
C PHE A 868 -12.87 -0.80 -19.29
N ASN A 869 -14.20 -0.81 -19.23
CA ASN A 869 -15.02 0.30 -18.77
C ASN A 869 -15.79 -0.10 -17.50
N ARG A 870 -15.66 0.70 -16.43
CA ARG A 870 -16.36 0.49 -15.15
C ARG A 870 -17.89 0.63 -15.30
N GLY A 871 -18.64 -0.11 -14.49
CA GLY A 871 -20.08 0.03 -14.30
C GLY A 871 -20.43 0.89 -13.08
N THR A 872 -21.72 0.86 -12.72
CA THR A 872 -22.28 1.51 -11.53
C THR A 872 -23.18 0.55 -10.74
N CYS A 873 -23.12 0.64 -9.42
CA CYS A 873 -24.02 -0.09 -8.53
C CYS A 873 -25.46 0.39 -8.72
N THR A 874 -26.40 -0.54 -8.84
CA THR A 874 -27.83 -0.21 -9.06
C THR A 874 -28.42 0.74 -8.01
N VAL A 875 -27.91 0.70 -6.78
CA VAL A 875 -28.26 1.62 -5.69
C VAL A 875 -27.05 2.49 -5.38
N GLY A 876 -27.25 3.79 -5.16
CA GLY A 876 -26.18 4.72 -4.78
C GLY A 876 -25.23 5.15 -5.90
N GLY A 877 -25.17 4.43 -7.03
CA GLY A 877 -24.42 4.85 -8.22
C GLY A 877 -22.89 4.83 -8.07
N ALA A 878 -22.36 4.16 -7.05
CA ALA A 878 -20.92 3.97 -6.87
C ALA A 878 -20.34 3.20 -8.07
N ALA A 879 -19.14 3.57 -8.51
CA ALA A 879 -18.45 2.85 -9.58
C ALA A 879 -18.15 1.41 -9.14
N CYS A 880 -18.28 0.46 -10.05
CA CYS A 880 -18.04 -0.95 -9.79
C CYS A 880 -17.46 -1.65 -11.01
N SER A 881 -16.77 -2.75 -10.77
CA SER A 881 -16.17 -3.61 -11.79
C SER A 881 -16.83 -4.98 -11.83
N GLU A 882 -17.44 -5.41 -10.73
CA GLU A 882 -18.29 -6.59 -10.63
C GLU A 882 -19.38 -6.43 -9.58
N SER A 883 -20.37 -7.34 -9.56
CA SER A 883 -21.49 -7.23 -8.61
C SER A 883 -21.07 -7.35 -7.14
N GLY A 884 -19.93 -8.01 -6.86
CA GLY A 884 -19.37 -8.12 -5.51
C GLY A 884 -19.01 -6.76 -4.91
N ASP A 885 -18.48 -5.83 -5.71
CA ASP A 885 -18.05 -4.49 -5.27
C ASP A 885 -19.20 -3.67 -4.67
N CYS A 886 -20.42 -3.95 -5.10
CA CYS A 886 -21.58 -3.18 -4.71
C CYS A 886 -22.23 -3.67 -3.40
N GLY A 887 -22.00 -4.92 -2.99
CA GLY A 887 -22.56 -5.49 -1.76
C GLY A 887 -24.07 -5.21 -1.61
N ALA A 888 -24.45 -4.52 -0.52
CA ALA A 888 -25.84 -4.14 -0.23
C ALA A 888 -26.45 -3.14 -1.24
N ASN A 889 -25.63 -2.49 -2.07
CA ASN A 889 -26.05 -1.52 -3.08
C ASN A 889 -26.55 -2.16 -4.40
N GLY A 890 -26.83 -3.48 -4.37
CA GLY A 890 -27.36 -4.25 -5.50
C GLY A 890 -26.31 -4.57 -6.56
N PRO A 891 -26.67 -5.15 -7.72
CA PRO A 891 -25.67 -5.60 -8.70
C PRO A 891 -24.93 -4.44 -9.38
N CYS A 892 -23.78 -4.76 -9.96
CA CYS A 892 -23.03 -3.86 -10.82
C CYS A 892 -23.61 -3.86 -12.23
N THR A 893 -23.87 -2.69 -12.80
CA THR A 893 -24.49 -2.54 -14.13
C THR A 893 -23.67 -1.61 -15.01
N GLY A 894 -23.57 -1.92 -16.32
CA GLY A 894 -22.89 -1.05 -17.29
C GLY A 894 -21.40 -1.31 -17.51
N THR A 895 -20.82 -2.34 -16.89
CA THR A 895 -19.45 -2.80 -17.19
C THR A 895 -19.32 -3.26 -18.65
N SER A 896 -18.27 -2.85 -19.37
CA SER A 896 -18.06 -3.21 -20.79
C SER A 896 -16.57 -3.17 -21.19
N TYR A 897 -16.26 -3.43 -22.47
CA TYR A 897 -14.93 -3.27 -23.05
C TYR A 897 -14.95 -2.43 -24.32
N THR A 898 -13.87 -1.68 -24.56
CA THR A 898 -13.62 -0.90 -25.76
C THR A 898 -12.44 -1.51 -26.55
N PRO A 899 -12.65 -2.08 -27.74
CA PRO A 899 -11.58 -2.72 -28.52
C PRO A 899 -10.61 -1.71 -29.17
N PHE A 900 -9.33 -2.06 -29.22
CA PHE A 900 -8.29 -1.42 -30.03
C PHE A 900 -8.24 -2.08 -31.40
N VAL A 901 -8.71 -1.35 -32.40
CA VAL A 901 -8.97 -1.88 -33.74
C VAL A 901 -7.73 -2.02 -34.62
N ASP A 902 -6.64 -1.35 -34.26
CA ASP A 902 -5.31 -1.51 -34.88
C ASP A 902 -4.49 -2.63 -34.21
N THR A 903 -5.16 -3.58 -33.52
CA THR A 903 -4.47 -4.73 -32.93
C THR A 903 -3.84 -5.58 -34.02
N MET A 904 -2.51 -5.66 -34.06
CA MET A 904 -1.74 -6.52 -34.95
C MET A 904 -1.39 -7.82 -34.24
N VAL A 905 -1.80 -8.96 -34.80
CA VAL A 905 -1.48 -10.30 -34.25
C VAL A 905 -0.37 -10.96 -35.07
N ASP A 906 0.73 -11.31 -34.42
CA ASP A 906 1.76 -12.20 -34.95
C ASP A 906 1.53 -13.60 -34.40
N THR A 907 0.95 -14.49 -35.21
CA THR A 907 0.65 -15.88 -34.84
C THR A 907 1.88 -16.79 -34.81
N SER A 908 3.04 -16.30 -35.28
CA SER A 908 4.31 -17.03 -35.22
C SER A 908 5.07 -16.74 -33.92
N ALA A 909 4.99 -15.49 -33.44
CA ALA A 909 5.52 -15.06 -32.16
C ALA A 909 4.51 -15.21 -31.01
N HIS A 910 3.23 -15.44 -31.32
CA HIS A 910 2.10 -15.44 -30.39
C HIS A 910 2.00 -14.11 -29.62
N THR A 911 1.96 -13.00 -30.35
CA THR A 911 1.89 -11.65 -29.78
C THR A 911 0.77 -10.82 -30.42
N ALA A 912 0.11 -9.98 -29.64
CA ALA A 912 -0.84 -8.97 -30.08
C ALA A 912 -0.29 -7.57 -29.75
N HIS A 913 -0.38 -6.60 -30.67
CA HIS A 913 0.17 -5.26 -30.51
C HIS A 913 -0.88 -4.18 -30.81
N ALA A 914 -1.04 -3.18 -29.95
CA ALA A 914 -1.89 -2.02 -30.17
C ALA A 914 -1.11 -0.71 -29.94
N SER A 915 -1.35 0.32 -30.75
CA SER A 915 -0.68 1.62 -30.65
C SER A 915 -1.60 2.73 -30.12
N GLY A 916 -1.00 3.84 -29.69
CA GLY A 916 -1.73 5.08 -29.40
C GLY A 916 -2.52 5.06 -28.08
N ILE A 917 -2.05 4.31 -27.10
CA ILE A 917 -2.63 4.29 -25.75
C ILE A 917 -2.30 5.59 -25.04
N THR A 918 -3.34 6.30 -24.59
CA THR A 918 -3.24 7.64 -23.97
C THR A 918 -3.75 7.72 -22.53
N HIS A 919 -4.12 6.56 -21.98
CA HIS A 919 -4.62 6.38 -20.62
C HIS A 919 -4.29 4.96 -20.17
N PHE A 920 -3.96 4.74 -18.90
CA PHE A 920 -3.82 3.38 -18.35
C PHE A 920 -5.18 2.84 -17.93
N SER A 921 -5.46 1.57 -18.22
CA SER A 921 -6.68 0.86 -17.85
C SER A 921 -6.41 -0.66 -17.71
N THR A 922 -7.41 -1.45 -17.35
CA THR A 922 -7.31 -2.92 -17.48
C THR A 922 -7.45 -3.31 -18.96
N TYR A 923 -6.48 -4.03 -19.52
CA TYR A 923 -6.53 -4.52 -20.91
C TYR A 923 -6.80 -6.01 -20.99
N ALA A 924 -7.53 -6.45 -22.01
CA ALA A 924 -7.77 -7.85 -22.27
C ALA A 924 -7.57 -8.21 -23.73
N LEU A 925 -7.00 -9.39 -23.98
CA LEU A 925 -6.92 -9.98 -25.31
C LEU A 925 -8.15 -10.87 -25.52
N LEU A 926 -9.09 -10.39 -26.32
CA LEU A 926 -10.41 -10.99 -26.48
C LEU A 926 -10.67 -11.35 -27.95
N PRO A 927 -11.48 -12.40 -28.24
CA PRO A 927 -11.94 -12.65 -29.60
C PRO A 927 -12.73 -11.46 -30.15
N ALA A 928 -12.53 -11.10 -31.42
CA ALA A 928 -13.31 -10.05 -32.06
C ALA A 928 -14.84 -10.30 -32.01
N THR A 929 -15.26 -11.57 -31.97
CA THR A 929 -16.68 -11.97 -31.85
C THR A 929 -17.32 -11.54 -30.54
N THR A 930 -16.54 -11.30 -29.48
CA THR A 930 -17.00 -10.78 -28.19
C THR A 930 -17.59 -9.37 -28.31
N PHE A 931 -17.23 -8.63 -29.36
CA PHE A 931 -17.65 -7.24 -29.60
C PHE A 931 -18.73 -7.10 -30.68
N ALA A 932 -19.21 -8.22 -31.23
CA ALA A 932 -20.16 -8.21 -32.33
C ALA A 932 -21.59 -8.42 -31.80
N ALA A 933 -22.45 -7.44 -32.03
CA ALA A 933 -23.85 -7.50 -31.61
C ALA A 933 -24.71 -8.18 -32.68
N LEU A 934 -25.71 -8.95 -32.25
CA LEU A 934 -26.69 -9.56 -33.15
C LEU A 934 -27.78 -8.54 -33.48
N ALA A 935 -27.88 -8.20 -34.76
CA ALA A 935 -28.92 -7.34 -35.31
C ALA A 935 -29.98 -8.21 -36.00
N PRO A 936 -31.22 -8.26 -35.46
CA PRO A 936 -32.33 -8.93 -36.12
C PRO A 936 -32.53 -8.38 -37.53
N GLY A 937 -32.66 -9.25 -38.52
CA GLY A 937 -32.82 -8.82 -39.91
C GLY A 937 -34.16 -8.13 -40.19
N GLY A 938 -35.14 -8.33 -39.31
CA GLY A 938 -36.44 -7.70 -39.32
C GLY A 938 -37.43 -8.53 -40.12
N GLY A 939 -38.57 -8.86 -39.52
CA GLY A 939 -39.57 -9.69 -40.18
C GLY A 939 -40.77 -9.95 -39.28
N VAL A 940 -41.31 -11.16 -39.36
CA VAL A 940 -42.34 -11.62 -38.43
C VAL A 940 -41.64 -12.00 -37.13
N ALA A 941 -41.98 -11.36 -36.00
CA ALA A 941 -41.32 -11.57 -34.72
C ALA A 941 -41.26 -13.03 -34.19
N ARG A 942 -42.02 -13.95 -34.80
CA ARG A 942 -42.00 -15.39 -34.48
C ARG A 942 -40.95 -16.18 -35.25
N THR A 943 -40.35 -15.57 -36.27
CA THR A 943 -39.33 -16.18 -37.13
C THR A 943 -38.05 -15.36 -37.20
N ASP A 944 -38.03 -14.12 -36.71
CA ASP A 944 -36.93 -13.13 -36.83
C ASP A 944 -35.62 -13.52 -36.12
N CYS A 945 -35.62 -14.61 -35.34
CA CYS A 945 -34.43 -15.21 -34.71
C CYS A 945 -33.84 -16.37 -35.53
N LEU A 946 -34.55 -16.80 -36.60
CA LEU A 946 -34.10 -17.90 -37.43
C LEU A 946 -32.89 -17.51 -38.27
N ALA A 947 -32.75 -16.21 -38.58
CA ALA A 947 -31.45 -15.65 -38.88
C ALA A 947 -31.28 -14.21 -38.36
N GLU A 948 -30.11 -13.95 -37.79
CA GLU A 948 -29.70 -12.62 -37.35
C GLU A 948 -28.33 -12.26 -37.93
N TRP A 949 -28.06 -10.97 -38.04
CA TRP A 949 -26.78 -10.47 -38.55
C TRP A 949 -25.84 -10.16 -37.41
N GLN A 950 -24.68 -10.80 -37.37
CA GLN A 950 -23.61 -10.39 -36.48
C GLN A 950 -22.76 -9.35 -37.21
N VAL A 951 -22.65 -8.13 -36.65
CA VAL A 951 -21.89 -7.04 -37.28
C VAL A 951 -20.91 -6.45 -36.29
N VAL A 952 -19.65 -6.33 -36.69
CA VAL A 952 -18.63 -5.60 -35.93
C VAL A 952 -18.76 -4.11 -36.25
N ASN A 953 -19.56 -3.40 -35.44
CA ASN A 953 -19.75 -1.95 -35.56
C ASN A 953 -20.20 -1.34 -34.21
N PRO A 954 -19.30 -1.24 -33.22
CA PRO A 954 -19.61 -0.68 -31.91
C PRO A 954 -19.92 0.82 -31.97
N SER A 955 -19.43 1.54 -33.00
CA SER A 955 -19.72 2.98 -33.22
C SER A 955 -21.04 3.23 -33.95
N ASN A 956 -21.86 2.19 -34.18
CA ASN A 956 -23.11 2.35 -34.93
C ASN A 956 -24.04 3.38 -34.28
N THR A 957 -24.53 4.33 -35.07
CA THR A 957 -25.46 5.35 -34.60
C THR A 957 -26.71 5.43 -35.50
N PRO A 958 -27.93 5.34 -34.94
CA PRO A 958 -28.22 4.87 -33.57
C PRO A 958 -27.89 3.38 -33.40
N PHE A 959 -27.32 3.00 -32.25
CA PHE A 959 -26.94 1.61 -31.96
C PHE A 959 -28.16 0.70 -31.84
N LEU A 960 -29.20 1.19 -31.15
CA LEU A 960 -30.49 0.52 -31.02
C LEU A 960 -31.53 1.11 -31.96
N ASP A 961 -32.44 0.27 -32.44
CA ASP A 961 -33.65 0.68 -33.13
C ASP A 961 -34.71 1.22 -32.16
N ARG A 962 -35.85 1.67 -32.71
CA ARG A 962 -36.97 2.19 -31.93
C ARG A 962 -37.65 1.16 -31.00
N HIS A 963 -37.28 -0.12 -31.12
CA HIS A 963 -37.80 -1.23 -30.33
C HIS A 963 -36.79 -1.72 -29.27
N GLY A 964 -35.65 -1.03 -29.13
CA GLY A 964 -34.61 -1.36 -28.16
C GLY A 964 -33.71 -2.53 -28.58
N ARG A 965 -33.76 -2.93 -29.86
CA ARG A 965 -32.93 -4.00 -30.44
C ARG A 965 -31.76 -3.41 -31.20
N VAL A 966 -30.69 -4.16 -31.42
CA VAL A 966 -29.57 -3.69 -32.24
C VAL A 966 -30.07 -3.34 -33.64
N SER A 967 -29.75 -2.13 -34.09
CA SER A 967 -30.25 -1.61 -35.37
C SER A 967 -29.74 -2.43 -36.54
N ASN A 968 -30.62 -2.92 -37.41
CA ASN A 968 -30.23 -3.52 -38.69
C ASN A 968 -29.77 -2.49 -39.75
N VAL A 969 -29.71 -1.20 -39.37
CA VAL A 969 -29.02 -0.15 -40.10
C VAL A 969 -27.70 0.11 -39.40
N GLN A 970 -26.62 -0.23 -40.09
CA GLN A 970 -25.25 -0.14 -39.62
C GLN A 970 -24.55 0.98 -40.40
N THR A 971 -24.16 2.02 -39.70
CA THR A 971 -23.50 3.20 -40.29
C THR A 971 -22.06 3.26 -39.83
N CYS A 972 -21.16 3.54 -40.77
CA CYS A 972 -19.73 3.66 -40.55
C CYS A 972 -19.18 4.83 -41.36
N HIS A 973 -18.09 5.45 -40.92
CA HIS A 973 -17.34 6.44 -41.69
C HIS A 973 -16.13 5.78 -42.36
N ASP A 974 -15.84 6.16 -43.61
CA ASP A 974 -14.65 5.75 -44.36
C ASP A 974 -13.39 6.14 -43.56
N GLY A 975 -12.58 5.15 -43.19
CA GLY A 975 -11.43 5.29 -42.30
C GLY A 975 -11.72 5.34 -40.80
N ASP A 976 -12.96 5.10 -40.33
CA ASP A 976 -13.26 4.86 -38.91
C ASP A 976 -12.87 3.41 -38.55
N PRO A 977 -11.77 3.19 -37.82
CA PRO A 977 -11.26 1.85 -37.63
C PRO A 977 -12.18 0.99 -36.73
N LEU A 978 -13.14 1.60 -36.01
CA LEU A 978 -14.12 0.87 -35.19
C LEU A 978 -15.08 0.02 -36.02
N CYS A 979 -15.40 0.45 -37.24
CA CYS A 979 -16.42 -0.17 -38.08
C CYS A 979 -15.97 -0.43 -39.52
N ASP A 980 -14.89 0.23 -39.95
CA ASP A 980 -14.25 0.08 -41.25
C ASP A 980 -13.00 -0.79 -41.13
N ALA A 981 -13.10 -2.05 -41.57
CA ALA A 981 -12.12 -3.08 -41.26
C ALA A 981 -10.76 -2.92 -41.95
N ASP A 982 -10.67 -2.10 -43.00
CA ASP A 982 -9.38 -1.78 -43.62
C ASP A 982 -8.76 -0.47 -43.09
N GLY A 983 -9.53 0.31 -42.29
CA GLY A 983 -9.09 1.55 -41.66
C GLY A 983 -8.61 2.63 -42.64
N ALA A 984 -8.81 2.44 -43.95
CA ALA A 984 -8.24 3.29 -44.97
C ALA A 984 -9.28 4.32 -45.42
N VAL A 985 -8.87 5.58 -45.58
CA VAL A 985 -9.71 6.60 -46.24
C VAL A 985 -9.63 6.41 -47.76
N ASP A 986 -10.25 5.35 -48.26
CA ASP A 986 -10.16 4.90 -49.65
C ASP A 986 -11.45 5.17 -50.46
N GLY A 987 -12.40 5.84 -49.82
CA GLY A 987 -13.73 6.10 -50.36
C GLY A 987 -14.67 4.91 -50.20
N SER A 988 -14.43 3.99 -49.27
CA SER A 988 -15.31 2.86 -49.00
C SER A 988 -15.12 2.31 -47.59
N CYS A 989 -16.19 1.73 -47.03
CA CYS A 989 -16.11 1.07 -45.74
C CYS A 989 -16.20 -0.44 -45.92
N THR A 990 -15.27 -1.19 -45.36
CA THR A 990 -15.26 -2.65 -45.30
C THR A 990 -15.89 -3.11 -43.99
N PHE A 991 -17.16 -3.49 -44.03
CA PHE A 991 -17.86 -4.04 -42.86
C PHE A 991 -17.54 -5.53 -42.67
N ARG A 992 -17.41 -5.96 -41.41
CA ARG A 992 -17.31 -7.38 -41.04
C ARG A 992 -18.68 -7.89 -40.62
N VAL A 993 -19.24 -8.84 -41.38
CA VAL A 993 -20.62 -9.33 -41.23
C VAL A 993 -20.66 -10.86 -41.22
N ALA A 994 -21.36 -11.46 -40.26
CA ALA A 994 -21.69 -12.88 -40.25
C ALA A 994 -23.21 -13.11 -40.20
N VAL A 995 -23.63 -14.30 -40.59
CA VAL A 995 -25.02 -14.76 -40.49
C VAL A 995 -25.11 -15.79 -39.37
N CYS A 996 -25.94 -15.52 -38.37
CA CYS A 996 -26.25 -16.43 -37.28
C CYS A 996 -27.60 -17.08 -37.54
N LEU A 997 -27.66 -18.40 -37.49
CA LEU A 997 -28.85 -19.20 -37.80
C LEU A 997 -29.39 -19.87 -36.54
N ASP A 998 -30.71 -20.00 -36.44
CA ASP A 998 -31.41 -20.69 -35.33
C ASP A 998 -31.04 -20.11 -33.94
N VAL A 999 -31.01 -18.77 -33.83
CA VAL A 999 -30.55 -18.03 -32.65
C VAL A 999 -31.58 -18.04 -31.52
N SER A 1000 -31.10 -18.08 -30.28
CA SER A 1000 -31.92 -17.79 -29.11
C SER A 1000 -31.70 -16.35 -28.67
N ASP A 1001 -32.67 -15.46 -28.94
CA ASP A 1001 -32.58 -14.03 -28.63
C ASP A 1001 -33.65 -13.62 -27.60
N ALA A 1002 -33.20 -13.09 -26.45
CA ALA A 1002 -34.07 -12.56 -25.40
C ALA A 1002 -34.85 -11.30 -25.84
N GLY A 1003 -34.38 -10.58 -26.85
CA GLY A 1003 -35.08 -9.46 -27.52
C GLY A 1003 -36.21 -9.90 -28.45
N LEU A 1004 -36.28 -11.20 -28.77
CA LEU A 1004 -37.27 -11.87 -29.61
C LEU A 1004 -37.91 -13.09 -28.91
N PRO A 1005 -38.52 -12.92 -27.72
CA PRO A 1005 -39.00 -14.05 -26.91
C PRO A 1005 -40.15 -14.86 -27.53
N ALA A 1006 -40.76 -14.34 -28.61
CA ALA A 1006 -41.82 -15.00 -29.35
C ALA A 1006 -41.32 -15.87 -30.52
N CYS A 1007 -40.02 -15.85 -30.81
CA CYS A 1007 -39.37 -16.65 -31.83
C CYS A 1007 -38.79 -17.94 -31.23
N GLY A 1008 -38.90 -19.05 -31.97
CA GLY A 1008 -38.44 -20.36 -31.50
C GLY A 1008 -37.69 -21.13 -32.58
N ALA A 1009 -36.72 -21.92 -32.16
CA ALA A 1009 -35.88 -22.73 -33.04
C ALA A 1009 -36.70 -23.75 -33.85
N ILE A 1010 -36.38 -23.92 -35.13
CA ILE A 1010 -37.10 -24.84 -36.03
C ILE A 1010 -36.20 -25.75 -36.87
N GLY A 1011 -34.89 -25.54 -36.83
CA GLY A 1011 -33.92 -26.23 -37.68
C GLY A 1011 -33.87 -25.67 -39.12
N ILE A 1012 -32.68 -25.32 -39.60
CA ILE A 1012 -32.45 -24.63 -40.87
C ILE A 1012 -31.90 -25.58 -41.94
N GLY A 1013 -32.63 -25.71 -43.05
CA GLY A 1013 -32.26 -26.56 -44.18
C GLY A 1013 -31.46 -25.83 -45.27
N ALA A 1014 -31.68 -24.53 -45.45
CA ALA A 1014 -30.89 -23.71 -46.37
C ALA A 1014 -30.93 -22.22 -46.00
N TYR A 1015 -29.92 -21.48 -46.45
CA TYR A 1015 -29.89 -20.02 -46.43
C TYR A 1015 -29.63 -19.48 -47.83
N ARG A 1016 -30.38 -18.45 -48.23
CA ARG A 1016 -30.29 -17.82 -49.55
C ARG A 1016 -29.88 -16.36 -49.42
N VAL A 1017 -28.74 -16.01 -50.01
CA VAL A 1017 -28.34 -14.61 -50.19
C VAL A 1017 -29.06 -14.07 -51.43
N THR A 1018 -30.14 -13.32 -51.21
CA THR A 1018 -31.05 -12.84 -52.27
C THR A 1018 -30.52 -11.57 -52.94
N SER A 1019 -29.77 -10.75 -52.19
CA SER A 1019 -29.03 -9.59 -52.69
C SER A 1019 -27.88 -9.28 -51.72
N PRO A 1020 -26.67 -8.90 -52.18
CA PRO A 1020 -26.23 -8.97 -53.58
C PRO A 1020 -26.18 -10.43 -54.08
N THR A 1021 -26.16 -10.64 -55.40
CA THR A 1021 -26.09 -11.99 -55.99
C THR A 1021 -24.75 -12.22 -56.68
N PRO A 1022 -24.25 -13.48 -56.74
CA PRO A 1022 -23.01 -13.80 -57.46
C PRO A 1022 -23.05 -13.45 -58.96
N SER A 1023 -24.25 -13.29 -59.51
CA SER A 1023 -24.49 -12.86 -60.89
C SER A 1023 -24.68 -11.34 -61.06
N SER A 1024 -24.42 -10.51 -60.04
CA SER A 1024 -24.56 -9.05 -60.13
C SER A 1024 -23.66 -8.45 -61.23
N LYS A 1025 -24.09 -7.36 -61.85
CA LYS A 1025 -23.27 -6.61 -62.82
C LYS A 1025 -22.13 -5.84 -62.11
N SER A 1026 -22.31 -5.44 -60.86
CA SER A 1026 -21.30 -4.76 -60.03
C SER A 1026 -20.23 -5.76 -59.56
N ALA A 1027 -18.95 -5.43 -59.74
CA ALA A 1027 -17.85 -6.27 -59.28
C ALA A 1027 -17.79 -6.37 -57.75
N VAL A 1028 -18.07 -5.27 -57.06
CA VAL A 1028 -18.14 -5.20 -55.59
C VAL A 1028 -19.28 -6.07 -55.07
N ASP A 1029 -20.46 -6.01 -55.70
CA ASP A 1029 -21.60 -6.84 -55.30
C ASP A 1029 -21.32 -8.33 -55.50
N ARG A 1030 -20.64 -8.71 -56.59
CA ARG A 1030 -20.26 -10.11 -56.82
C ARG A 1030 -19.28 -10.60 -55.75
N ALA A 1031 -18.29 -9.78 -55.39
CA ALA A 1031 -17.33 -10.09 -54.35
C ALA A 1031 -18.02 -10.21 -52.98
N ASN A 1032 -18.86 -9.24 -52.61
CA ASN A 1032 -19.63 -9.27 -51.37
C ASN A 1032 -20.57 -10.49 -51.28
N ALA A 1033 -21.26 -10.82 -52.38
CA ALA A 1033 -22.13 -11.99 -52.43
C ALA A 1033 -21.35 -13.30 -52.25
N GLN A 1034 -20.18 -13.41 -52.90
CA GLN A 1034 -19.35 -14.61 -52.78
C GLN A 1034 -18.76 -14.74 -51.37
N ALA A 1035 -18.27 -13.64 -50.77
CA ALA A 1035 -17.75 -13.65 -49.41
C ALA A 1035 -18.78 -14.15 -48.37
N LEU A 1036 -20.04 -13.69 -48.48
CA LEU A 1036 -21.13 -14.16 -47.62
C LEU A 1036 -21.47 -15.63 -47.84
N LEU A 1037 -21.43 -16.11 -49.09
CA LEU A 1037 -21.70 -17.51 -49.42
C LEU A 1037 -20.58 -18.42 -48.96
N ASP A 1038 -19.32 -18.01 -49.09
CA ASP A 1038 -18.16 -18.75 -48.59
C ASP A 1038 -18.21 -18.87 -47.07
N ALA A 1039 -18.58 -17.79 -46.37
CA ALA A 1039 -18.80 -17.81 -44.92
C ALA A 1039 -19.92 -18.79 -44.52
N LEU A 1040 -21.04 -18.80 -45.25
CA LEU A 1040 -22.14 -19.75 -45.00
C LEU A 1040 -21.75 -21.20 -45.34
N VAL A 1041 -20.93 -21.43 -46.36
CA VAL A 1041 -20.39 -22.76 -46.69
C VAL A 1041 -19.50 -23.29 -45.55
N ALA A 1042 -18.74 -22.41 -44.89
CA ALA A 1042 -17.91 -22.77 -43.75
C ALA A 1042 -18.72 -23.28 -42.52
N LEU A 1043 -20.04 -23.06 -42.48
CA LEU A 1043 -20.95 -23.70 -41.51
C LEU A 1043 -21.26 -25.18 -41.85
N GLY A 1044 -20.60 -25.78 -42.84
CA GLY A 1044 -20.83 -27.15 -43.28
C GLY A 1044 -21.91 -27.30 -44.35
N GLY A 1045 -22.24 -26.21 -45.06
CA GLY A 1045 -23.24 -26.20 -46.13
C GLY A 1045 -22.63 -26.33 -47.54
N THR A 1046 -23.46 -26.64 -48.53
CA THR A 1046 -23.04 -26.73 -49.95
C THR A 1046 -23.71 -25.62 -50.77
N GLN A 1047 -22.91 -24.80 -51.46
CA GLN A 1047 -23.41 -23.73 -52.34
C GLN A 1047 -24.04 -24.31 -53.62
N GLY A 1048 -25.20 -23.79 -54.02
CA GLY A 1048 -25.93 -24.21 -55.21
C GLY A 1048 -27.13 -23.31 -55.55
N GLY A 1049 -28.13 -23.91 -56.21
CA GLY A 1049 -29.31 -23.21 -56.74
C GLY A 1049 -29.08 -22.56 -58.11
N THR A 1050 -30.15 -22.16 -58.80
CA THR A 1050 -30.11 -21.69 -60.21
C THR A 1050 -29.25 -20.43 -60.42
N ARG A 1051 -28.94 -19.68 -59.36
CA ARG A 1051 -28.08 -18.48 -59.38
C ARG A 1051 -26.84 -18.63 -58.48
N ASN A 1052 -26.50 -19.85 -58.05
CA ASN A 1052 -25.44 -20.16 -57.09
C ASN A 1052 -25.50 -19.33 -55.80
N ASN A 1053 -26.70 -18.98 -55.34
CA ASN A 1053 -26.92 -18.04 -54.23
C ASN A 1053 -27.60 -18.67 -53.01
N VAL A 1054 -27.60 -20.00 -52.95
CA VAL A 1054 -28.19 -20.80 -51.86
C VAL A 1054 -27.11 -21.66 -51.26
N VAL A 1055 -27.05 -21.73 -49.94
CA VAL A 1055 -26.25 -22.72 -49.22
C VAL A 1055 -27.22 -23.66 -48.53
N SER A 1056 -27.13 -24.95 -48.86
CA SER A 1056 -27.98 -26.00 -48.29
C SER A 1056 -27.20 -26.81 -47.26
N PHE A 1057 -27.81 -27.09 -46.12
CA PHE A 1057 -27.18 -27.75 -44.97
C PHE A 1057 -27.67 -29.19 -44.84
N SER A 1058 -26.74 -30.15 -44.80
CA SER A 1058 -27.01 -31.56 -44.53
C SER A 1058 -25.84 -32.13 -43.72
N PRO A 1059 -25.99 -32.33 -42.39
CA PRO A 1059 -27.23 -32.22 -41.61
C PRO A 1059 -27.76 -30.79 -41.48
N VAL A 1060 -29.04 -30.63 -41.14
CA VAL A 1060 -29.68 -29.33 -40.90
C VAL A 1060 -29.09 -28.67 -39.65
N ILE A 1061 -28.98 -27.34 -39.65
CA ILE A 1061 -28.52 -26.59 -38.47
C ILE A 1061 -29.66 -26.59 -37.45
N SER A 1062 -29.47 -27.19 -36.29
CA SER A 1062 -30.51 -27.44 -35.28
C SER A 1062 -30.19 -26.85 -33.90
N ALA A 1063 -29.17 -25.99 -33.86
CA ALA A 1063 -28.77 -25.18 -32.73
C ALA A 1063 -28.14 -23.89 -33.27
N SER A 1064 -28.09 -22.85 -32.42
CA SER A 1064 -27.54 -21.55 -32.81
C SER A 1064 -26.11 -21.69 -33.33
N ALA A 1065 -25.88 -21.21 -34.56
CA ALA A 1065 -24.58 -21.26 -35.22
C ALA A 1065 -24.36 -20.02 -36.10
N CYS A 1066 -23.21 -19.37 -35.96
CA CYS A 1066 -22.82 -18.19 -36.74
C CYS A 1066 -21.72 -18.54 -37.74
N SER A 1067 -21.84 -18.02 -38.96
CA SER A 1067 -20.77 -18.11 -39.95
C SER A 1067 -19.53 -17.35 -39.50
N PRO A 1068 -18.33 -17.63 -40.05
CA PRO A 1068 -17.22 -16.69 -40.00
C PRO A 1068 -17.62 -15.30 -40.52
N LEU A 1069 -16.92 -14.26 -40.09
CA LEU A 1069 -17.14 -12.89 -40.55
C LEU A 1069 -16.69 -12.75 -42.02
N ALA A 1070 -17.61 -12.34 -42.88
CA ALA A 1070 -17.36 -11.96 -44.26
C ALA A 1070 -17.07 -10.45 -44.35
N ALA A 1071 -16.07 -10.09 -45.16
CA ALA A 1071 -15.80 -8.70 -45.50
C ALA A 1071 -16.80 -8.23 -46.57
N VAL A 1072 -17.56 -7.18 -46.27
CA VAL A 1072 -18.54 -6.56 -47.17
C VAL A 1072 -18.14 -5.11 -47.42
N ARG A 1073 -17.65 -4.85 -48.64
CA ARG A 1073 -17.19 -3.50 -49.04
C ARG A 1073 -18.34 -2.64 -49.51
N VAL A 1074 -18.44 -1.42 -48.99
CA VAL A 1074 -19.50 -0.43 -49.29
C VAL A 1074 -18.87 0.86 -49.80
N PRO A 1075 -18.80 1.07 -51.12
CA PRO A 1075 -18.25 2.30 -51.70
C PRO A 1075 -19.08 3.53 -51.31
N SER A 1076 -18.43 4.60 -50.85
CA SER A 1076 -19.02 5.91 -50.65
C SER A 1076 -19.24 6.64 -52.00
N HIS A 1077 -20.06 7.70 -51.99
CA HIS A 1077 -20.32 8.53 -53.18
C HIS A 1077 -19.87 9.98 -52.95
N GLY A 1078 -18.58 10.18 -52.67
CA GLY A 1078 -18.04 11.51 -52.35
C GLY A 1078 -18.67 12.03 -51.06
N THR A 1079 -19.40 13.15 -51.13
CA THR A 1079 -20.11 13.73 -49.97
C THR A 1079 -21.43 13.03 -49.62
N ALA A 1080 -21.88 12.07 -50.44
CA ALA A 1080 -23.11 11.31 -50.19
C ALA A 1080 -22.80 9.92 -49.62
N PRO A 1081 -23.61 9.40 -48.68
CA PRO A 1081 -23.45 8.06 -48.14
C PRO A 1081 -23.50 6.99 -49.23
N GLY A 1082 -22.51 6.11 -49.24
CA GLY A 1082 -22.59 4.79 -49.86
C GLY A 1082 -23.60 3.92 -49.12
N THR A 1083 -24.30 3.03 -49.83
CA THR A 1083 -25.21 2.08 -49.16
C THR A 1083 -25.23 0.75 -49.88
N THR A 1084 -25.05 -0.33 -49.12
CA THR A 1084 -25.30 -1.70 -49.56
C THR A 1084 -26.39 -2.30 -48.69
N VAL A 1085 -27.37 -2.95 -49.31
CA VAL A 1085 -28.42 -3.68 -48.59
C VAL A 1085 -28.27 -5.16 -48.88
N ILE A 1086 -28.02 -5.93 -47.83
CA ILE A 1086 -27.97 -7.38 -47.90
C ILE A 1086 -29.35 -7.92 -47.56
N HIS A 1087 -29.84 -8.82 -48.40
CA HIS A 1087 -31.09 -9.53 -48.22
C HIS A 1087 -30.82 -11.02 -48.10
N GLY A 1088 -31.15 -11.57 -46.94
CA GLY A 1088 -31.07 -12.99 -46.62
C GLY A 1088 -32.43 -13.65 -46.66
N ARG A 1089 -32.47 -14.96 -46.85
CA ARG A 1089 -33.67 -15.73 -46.61
C ARG A 1089 -33.35 -17.11 -46.07
N VAL A 1090 -33.91 -17.42 -44.91
CA VAL A 1090 -33.87 -18.75 -44.32
C VAL A 1090 -34.96 -19.63 -44.93
N GLU A 1091 -34.62 -20.88 -45.19
CA GLU A 1091 -35.56 -21.94 -45.56
C GLU A 1091 -35.47 -23.04 -44.47
N GLY A 1092 -36.54 -23.18 -43.67
CA GLY A 1092 -36.62 -24.17 -42.58
C GLY A 1092 -36.62 -25.61 -43.08
N ALA A 1093 -36.24 -26.56 -42.21
CA ALA A 1093 -36.19 -27.98 -42.54
C ALA A 1093 -37.60 -28.61 -42.68
N GLY A 1094 -37.79 -29.50 -43.66
CA GLY A 1094 -39.02 -30.31 -43.83
C GLY A 1094 -40.15 -29.65 -44.64
N SER A 1095 -41.39 -30.18 -44.51
CA SER A 1095 -42.58 -29.70 -45.24
C SER A 1095 -43.22 -28.43 -44.67
N SER A 1096 -42.62 -27.84 -43.62
CA SER A 1096 -43.04 -26.54 -43.10
C SER A 1096 -42.44 -25.45 -44.01
N HIS A 1097 -43.27 -24.67 -44.69
CA HIS A 1097 -42.84 -23.54 -45.51
C HIS A 1097 -42.41 -22.33 -44.65
N THR A 1098 -41.78 -22.56 -43.50
CA THR A 1098 -41.36 -21.50 -42.60
C THR A 1098 -40.12 -20.84 -43.19
N THR A 1099 -40.22 -19.54 -43.42
CA THR A 1099 -39.15 -18.74 -44.00
C THR A 1099 -39.00 -17.47 -43.22
N ASP A 1100 -37.76 -17.08 -42.98
CA ASP A 1100 -37.42 -15.77 -42.46
C ASP A 1100 -36.71 -14.96 -43.55
N ALA A 1101 -36.98 -13.66 -43.61
CA ALA A 1101 -36.55 -12.81 -44.71
C ALA A 1101 -35.87 -11.55 -44.18
N ASP A 1102 -34.57 -11.65 -44.01
CA ASP A 1102 -33.77 -10.68 -43.30
C ASP A 1102 -33.19 -9.60 -44.20
N ARG A 1103 -32.98 -8.44 -43.59
CA ARG A 1103 -32.33 -7.30 -44.21
C ARG A 1103 -31.29 -6.68 -43.29
N LEU A 1104 -30.09 -6.50 -43.81
CA LEU A 1104 -29.05 -5.66 -43.21
C LEU A 1104 -28.73 -4.49 -44.14
N LYS A 1105 -28.80 -3.26 -43.63
CA LYS A 1105 -28.43 -2.06 -44.38
C LYS A 1105 -27.10 -1.52 -43.85
N LEU A 1106 -26.07 -1.58 -44.68
CA LEU A 1106 -24.76 -1.00 -44.41
C LEU A 1106 -24.64 0.37 -45.08
N ARG A 1107 -24.19 1.38 -44.34
CA ARG A 1107 -24.03 2.76 -44.83
C ARG A 1107 -22.61 3.22 -44.58
N CYS A 1108 -21.89 3.54 -45.64
CA CYS A 1108 -20.58 4.16 -45.55
C CYS A 1108 -20.71 5.67 -45.76
N LEU A 1109 -20.32 6.46 -44.78
CA LEU A 1109 -20.24 7.91 -44.84
C LEU A 1109 -18.84 8.32 -45.28
N SER A 1110 -18.69 9.49 -45.90
CA SER A 1110 -17.36 10.07 -46.14
C SER A 1110 -16.60 10.20 -44.83
N SER A 1111 -15.27 10.15 -44.90
CA SER A 1111 -14.40 10.65 -43.83
C SER A 1111 -14.74 12.11 -43.49
N PHE A 1112 -14.52 12.49 -42.23
CA PHE A 1112 -14.79 13.84 -41.73
C PHE A 1112 -13.87 14.91 -42.32
#